data_AF-A0A0M8W5E5-F1
#
_entry.id   AF-A0A0M8W5E5-F1
#
_cell.length_a   1.000
_cell.length_b   1.000
_cell.length_c   1.000
_cell.angle_alpha   90.00
_cell.angle_beta   90.00
_cell.angle_gamma   90.00
#
_symmetry.space_group_name_H-M   'P 1'
#
loop_
_entity.id
_entity.type
_entity.pdbx_description
1 polymer ?
#
loop_
_entity_poly.entity_id
_entity_poly.type
_entity_poly.pdbx_seq_one_letter_code
_entity_poly.pdbx_strand_id
1 'polypeptide(L)'
;MSTTPPALTGLVAAVLADDGTAEWTKAVPRRVAALLDVMPAPVRAAVRGAAVAIDAYAVARTGRRLSALGAEEREHVMTSLAAHPALLPLLDAVKVPLLLAAGTERMLHHGPTPAGSAPEHPPLDGTSSGARPSGRTPLGAIHPGRTSSGATPSGPTPSARTPRGGTPPGPTSSGAKPPGPTPSGRAAHSGPTPPGPTSSMSAPEDPPLDCTPSPDWPARSTADAVVVGSGAGGAMAARTLAAAGMRVVVVEEGEHHSTASFGRRAPLDRFMSLYRDGGATVAVGNPPVVLPVGRAVGGTTVVNSGTCYRTPEHVVARWLGHHGFAAAEGFAAHLDEVERALRVAPQPLDVLGANGRLALAGARELGWTAAPLRRNAPGCRGSCQCVVGCPTGAKQSVQLSVLPEACAAGARIVTGARVRRILTDRDGPAGPRAAGVLARRPDGSELEILSPLVVVAAGALHTPPLLRRSGLGGHPRLGRNLSVHPAISVAGRFGHPVTAWQGVLQSVGVEHLRADGILIEATAAPPGMSSFVPPGTGRELRQELEQTERLATLGAMIADRPSGRVLGRGRPLPRYDLAARDAGRLLRAQRAMGRLLFAAGAEEVLTGVPRAPRARTPAQLEAVLDTVSARHLHVSAFHPTGTVAAGADPEWSPADPEGRLRGVHGVLIADGSVLPSCPEVNPQLSIMAAALAVTRRLVTRAG
;
A
#
# COMPACT_ATOMS: atom_id res chain seq x y z
N MET A 1 25.24 15.34 16.15
CA MET A 1 24.56 16.06 15.04
C MET A 1 25.32 15.77 13.76
N SER A 2 24.77 14.94 12.87
CA SER A 2 25.45 14.59 11.61
C SER A 2 25.42 15.81 10.68
N THR A 3 26.59 16.34 10.30
CA THR A 3 26.69 17.47 9.36
C THR A 3 26.23 17.00 7.98
N THR A 4 25.28 17.73 7.37
CA THR A 4 24.81 17.39 6.02
C THR A 4 25.92 17.72 5.01
N PRO A 5 26.28 16.80 4.09
CA PRO A 5 27.34 17.06 3.13
C PRO A 5 27.05 18.33 2.29
N PRO A 6 28.02 19.24 2.09
CA PRO A 6 27.80 20.48 1.33
C PRO A 6 27.25 20.25 -0.08
N ALA A 7 27.69 19.17 -0.75
CA ALA A 7 27.18 18.78 -2.06
C ALA A 7 25.68 18.43 -2.05
N LEU A 8 25.18 17.84 -0.96
CA LEU A 8 23.76 17.52 -0.83
C LEU A 8 22.93 18.78 -0.60
N THR A 9 23.42 19.71 0.22
CA THR A 9 22.78 21.01 0.44
C THR A 9 22.70 21.83 -0.85
N GLY A 10 23.82 21.93 -1.59
CA GLY A 10 23.86 22.62 -2.88
C GLY A 10 22.93 21.99 -3.92
N LEU A 11 22.88 20.65 -3.97
CA LEU A 11 21.96 19.92 -4.85
C LEU A 11 20.50 20.19 -4.52
N VAL A 12 20.11 20.12 -3.24
CA VAL A 12 18.73 20.39 -2.82
C VAL A 12 18.34 21.83 -3.18
N ALA A 13 19.21 22.79 -2.91
CA ALA A 13 18.98 24.19 -3.26
C ALA A 13 18.87 24.40 -4.78
N ALA A 14 19.62 23.65 -5.59
CA ALA A 14 19.54 23.71 -7.04
C ALA A 14 18.26 23.06 -7.59
N VAL A 15 17.90 21.87 -7.11
CA VAL A 15 16.75 21.11 -7.61
C VAL A 15 15.41 21.76 -7.20
N LEU A 16 15.32 22.36 -6.02
CA LEU A 16 14.13 23.05 -5.54
C LEU A 16 14.11 24.56 -5.85
N ALA A 17 15.16 25.09 -6.49
CA ALA A 17 15.39 26.53 -6.62
C ALA A 17 15.19 27.27 -5.28
N ASP A 18 15.82 26.76 -4.23
CA ASP A 18 15.77 27.38 -2.90
C ASP A 18 16.53 28.71 -2.94
N ASP A 19 15.79 29.79 -2.72
CA ASP A 19 16.29 31.17 -2.62
C ASP A 19 16.48 31.59 -1.15
N GLY A 20 16.24 30.68 -0.20
CA GLY A 20 16.35 30.92 1.24
C GLY A 20 15.13 31.61 1.86
N THR A 21 14.08 31.89 1.07
CA THR A 21 12.87 32.59 1.55
C THR A 21 11.85 31.62 2.17
N ALA A 22 11.84 30.36 1.74
CA ALA A 22 10.88 29.38 2.20
C ALA A 22 11.42 28.62 3.43
N GLU A 23 10.81 28.79 4.60
CA GLU A 23 11.29 28.12 5.82
C GLU A 23 11.31 26.58 5.71
N TRP A 24 10.39 25.97 4.96
CA TRP A 24 10.27 24.52 4.86
C TRP A 24 11.43 23.85 4.08
N THR A 25 12.13 24.58 3.21
CA THR A 25 13.24 24.03 2.40
C THR A 25 14.48 23.78 3.25
N LYS A 26 14.68 24.57 4.32
CA LYS A 26 15.87 24.51 5.20
C LYS A 26 16.11 23.13 5.83
N ALA A 27 15.03 22.39 6.09
CA ALA A 27 15.11 21.10 6.75
C ALA A 27 15.19 19.90 5.77
N VAL A 28 14.96 20.13 4.47
CA VAL A 28 14.98 19.10 3.43
C VAL A 28 16.34 18.38 3.31
N PRO A 29 17.52 19.07 3.28
CA PRO A 29 18.80 18.39 3.15
C PRO A 29 19.06 17.34 4.25
N ARG A 30 18.70 17.68 5.50
CA ARG A 30 18.83 16.79 6.66
C ARG A 30 17.91 15.57 6.53
N ARG A 31 16.68 15.73 6.03
CA ARG A 31 15.77 14.61 5.77
C ARG A 31 16.24 13.70 4.65
N VAL A 32 16.79 14.26 3.57
CA VAL A 32 17.38 13.46 2.49
C VAL A 32 18.55 12.64 3.02
N ALA A 33 19.42 13.22 3.85
CA ALA A 33 20.52 12.49 4.48
C ALA A 33 20.00 11.31 5.33
N ALA A 34 19.00 11.55 6.19
CA ALA A 34 18.40 10.52 7.02
C ALA A 34 17.77 9.37 6.18
N LEU A 35 17.08 9.72 5.10
CA LEU A 35 16.51 8.74 4.17
C LEU A 35 17.60 7.88 3.50
N LEU A 36 18.72 8.48 3.10
CA LEU A 36 19.85 7.74 2.49
C LEU A 36 20.50 6.75 3.46
N ASP A 37 20.46 7.02 4.77
CA ASP A 37 21.07 6.16 5.78
C ASP A 37 20.32 4.84 5.95
N VAL A 38 19.01 4.81 5.71
CA VAL A 38 18.19 3.58 5.73
C VAL A 38 18.17 2.82 4.39
N MET A 39 18.70 3.42 3.32
CA MET A 39 18.79 2.77 2.01
C MET A 39 19.95 1.76 1.93
N PRO A 40 19.89 0.78 1.00
CA PRO A 40 21.00 -0.11 0.71
C PRO A 40 22.26 0.66 0.32
N ALA A 41 23.43 0.17 0.73
CA ALA A 41 24.71 0.80 0.43
C ALA A 41 24.93 1.11 -1.07
N PRO A 42 24.58 0.22 -2.03
CA PRO A 42 24.70 0.55 -3.46
C PRO A 42 23.80 1.70 -3.90
N VAL A 43 22.56 1.77 -3.39
CA VAL A 43 21.61 2.84 -3.71
C VAL A 43 22.10 4.15 -3.11
N ARG A 44 22.51 4.15 -1.84
CA ARG A 44 23.09 5.33 -1.18
C ARG A 44 24.32 5.83 -1.93
N ALA A 45 25.21 4.94 -2.36
CA ALA A 45 26.39 5.28 -3.15
C ALA A 45 25.99 5.88 -4.50
N ALA A 46 24.99 5.32 -5.19
CA ALA A 46 24.50 5.85 -6.45
C ALA A 46 23.93 7.27 -6.32
N VAL A 47 23.07 7.52 -5.32
CA VAL A 47 22.50 8.86 -5.10
C VAL A 47 23.58 9.88 -4.70
N ARG A 48 24.51 9.51 -3.82
CA ARG A 48 25.64 10.38 -3.45
C ARG A 48 26.57 10.63 -4.64
N GLY A 49 26.83 9.63 -5.47
CA GLY A 49 27.63 9.75 -6.69
C GLY A 49 26.97 10.67 -7.71
N ALA A 50 25.65 10.56 -7.90
CA ALA A 50 24.89 11.47 -8.75
C ALA A 50 24.96 12.92 -8.23
N ALA A 51 24.82 13.13 -6.92
CA ALA A 51 24.97 14.45 -6.31
C ALA A 51 26.36 15.06 -6.56
N VAL A 52 27.43 14.27 -6.40
CA VAL A 52 28.81 14.71 -6.69
C VAL A 52 29.02 15.01 -8.18
N ALA A 53 28.46 14.18 -9.07
CA ALA A 53 28.56 14.40 -10.51
C ALA A 53 27.85 15.69 -10.95
N ILE A 54 26.69 15.99 -10.37
CA ILE A 54 25.94 17.22 -10.63
C ILE A 54 26.72 18.44 -10.10
N ASP A 55 27.36 18.35 -8.92
CA ASP A 55 28.22 19.42 -8.39
C ASP A 55 29.49 19.62 -9.23
N ALA A 56 30.11 18.54 -9.71
CA ALA A 56 31.26 18.60 -10.62
C ALA A 56 30.89 19.23 -11.97
N TYR A 57 29.69 18.94 -12.49
CA TYR A 57 29.16 19.60 -13.68
C TYR A 57 29.02 21.10 -13.47
N ALA A 58 28.54 21.54 -12.30
CA ALA A 58 28.47 22.96 -11.95
C ALA A 58 29.85 23.62 -11.93
N VAL A 59 30.86 22.98 -11.33
CA VAL A 59 32.24 23.47 -11.31
C VAL A 59 32.80 23.58 -12.73
N ALA A 60 32.58 22.56 -13.57
CA ALA A 60 33.03 22.58 -14.96
C ALA A 60 32.40 23.70 -15.78
N ARG A 61 31.15 24.09 -15.47
CA ARG A 61 30.42 25.16 -16.18
C ARG A 61 30.65 26.56 -15.64
N THR A 62 30.92 26.70 -14.35
CA THR A 62 30.88 28.01 -13.65
C THR A 62 32.14 28.33 -12.85
N GLY A 63 33.06 27.38 -12.71
CA GLY A 63 34.23 27.46 -11.83
C GLY A 63 33.92 27.34 -10.33
N ARG A 64 32.64 27.20 -9.94
CA ARG A 64 32.19 27.14 -8.55
C ARG A 64 31.26 25.95 -8.29
N ARG A 65 31.22 25.49 -7.04
CA ARG A 65 30.29 24.43 -6.58
C ARG A 65 28.87 24.96 -6.48
N LEU A 66 27.87 24.08 -6.60
CA LEU A 66 26.44 24.43 -6.50
C LEU A 66 26.10 25.18 -5.20
N SER A 67 26.73 24.79 -4.09
CA SER A 67 26.51 25.43 -2.79
C SER A 67 27.04 26.87 -2.71
N ALA A 68 27.91 27.28 -3.63
CA ALA A 68 28.52 28.61 -3.68
C ALA A 68 27.96 29.50 -4.81
N LEU A 69 27.02 28.97 -5.62
CA LEU A 69 26.33 29.70 -6.67
C LEU A 69 25.13 30.47 -6.12
N GLY A 70 24.74 31.56 -6.77
CA GLY A 70 23.46 32.22 -6.54
C GLY A 70 22.27 31.41 -7.09
N ALA A 71 21.04 31.80 -6.76
CA ALA A 71 19.83 31.09 -7.21
C ALA A 71 19.71 31.03 -8.74
N GLU A 72 19.99 32.13 -9.44
CA GLU A 72 19.92 32.18 -10.92
C GLU A 72 21.01 31.34 -11.59
N GLU A 73 22.21 31.35 -11.02
CA GLU A 73 23.33 30.56 -11.52
C GLU A 73 23.07 29.06 -11.36
N ARG A 74 22.49 28.64 -10.21
CA ARG A 74 22.02 27.26 -10.01
C ARG A 74 20.97 26.88 -11.06
N GLU A 75 19.99 27.75 -11.31
CA GLU A 75 18.93 27.52 -12.29
C GLU A 75 19.51 27.29 -13.70
N HIS A 76 20.47 28.12 -14.11
CA HIS A 76 21.13 27.97 -15.40
C HIS A 76 21.88 26.64 -15.52
N VAL A 77 22.59 26.23 -14.46
CA VAL A 77 23.26 24.91 -14.41
C VAL A 77 22.26 23.78 -14.54
N MET A 78 21.14 23.83 -13.81
CA MET A 78 20.11 22.77 -13.85
C MET A 78 19.43 22.69 -15.22
N THR A 79 19.10 23.84 -15.82
CA THR A 79 18.53 23.93 -17.17
C THR A 79 19.47 23.34 -18.21
N SER A 80 20.76 23.72 -18.15
CA SER A 80 21.79 23.16 -19.03
C SER A 80 21.94 21.65 -18.84
N LEU A 81 21.90 21.15 -17.61
CA LEU A 81 22.00 19.71 -17.34
C LEU A 81 20.78 18.95 -17.87
N ALA A 82 19.57 19.45 -17.63
CA ALA A 82 18.31 18.87 -18.11
C ALA A 82 18.22 18.82 -19.65
N ALA A 83 18.90 19.73 -20.35
CA ALA A 83 18.99 19.73 -21.81
C ALA A 83 19.83 18.56 -22.39
N HIS A 84 20.56 17.80 -21.56
CA HIS A 84 21.38 16.67 -21.99
C HIS A 84 20.71 15.33 -21.65
N PRO A 85 20.13 14.60 -22.63
CA PRO A 85 19.42 13.34 -22.38
C PRO A 85 20.25 12.28 -21.65
N ALA A 86 21.57 12.26 -21.88
CA ALA A 86 22.49 11.32 -21.23
C ALA A 86 22.64 11.57 -19.72
N LEU A 87 22.32 12.78 -19.23
CA LEU A 87 22.45 13.17 -17.83
C LEU A 87 21.12 13.12 -17.06
N LEU A 88 19.98 12.95 -17.74
CA LEU A 88 18.66 12.83 -17.11
C LEU A 88 18.56 11.73 -16.04
N PRO A 89 19.14 10.52 -16.24
CA PRO A 89 19.11 9.49 -15.21
C PRO A 89 19.77 9.92 -13.88
N LEU A 90 20.75 10.84 -13.91
CA LEU A 90 21.37 11.39 -12.70
C LEU A 90 20.37 12.26 -11.92
N LEU A 91 19.58 13.07 -12.64
CA LEU A 91 18.53 13.89 -12.04
C LEU A 91 17.42 13.02 -11.45
N ASP A 92 16.93 12.03 -12.20
CA ASP A 92 15.86 11.15 -11.73
C ASP A 92 16.26 10.37 -10.47
N ALA A 93 17.52 9.93 -10.41
CA ALA A 93 18.06 9.22 -9.25
C ALA A 93 18.05 10.06 -7.96
N VAL A 94 18.22 11.39 -8.05
CA VAL A 94 18.22 12.29 -6.89
C VAL A 94 16.83 12.91 -6.62
N LYS A 95 15.98 13.04 -7.64
CA LYS A 95 14.65 13.67 -7.53
C LYS A 95 13.75 12.90 -6.58
N VAL A 96 13.67 11.58 -6.68
CA VAL A 96 12.75 10.76 -5.84
C VAL A 96 12.99 10.95 -4.33
N PRO A 97 14.20 10.72 -3.78
CA PRO A 97 14.43 10.91 -2.34
C PRO A 97 14.25 12.36 -1.89
N LEU A 98 14.56 13.33 -2.76
CA LEU A 98 14.35 14.75 -2.49
C LEU A 98 12.86 15.10 -2.43
N LEU A 99 12.05 14.64 -3.39
CA LEU A 99 10.61 14.89 -3.42
C LEU A 99 9.92 14.29 -2.20
N LEU A 100 10.35 13.10 -1.76
CA LEU A 100 9.85 12.46 -0.55
C LEU A 100 10.14 13.28 0.72
N ALA A 101 11.35 13.82 0.83
CA ALA A 101 11.73 14.72 1.92
C ALA A 101 10.99 16.07 1.86
N ALA A 102 10.97 16.70 0.69
CA ALA A 102 10.35 18.00 0.43
C ALA A 102 8.84 17.99 0.68
N GLY A 103 8.14 16.99 0.15
CA GLY A 103 6.70 16.85 0.33
C GLY A 103 6.30 16.65 1.80
N THR A 104 7.13 15.95 2.59
CA THR A 104 6.90 15.80 4.03
C THR A 104 7.04 17.12 4.77
N GLU A 105 8.11 17.90 4.53
CA GLU A 105 8.28 19.19 5.19
C GLU A 105 7.16 20.16 4.82
N ARG A 106 6.79 20.21 3.54
CA ARG A 106 5.68 21.04 3.08
C ARG A 106 4.38 20.71 3.82
N MET A 107 4.08 19.42 4.00
CA MET A 107 2.90 18.98 4.73
C MET A 107 2.93 19.34 6.22
N LEU A 108 4.11 19.31 6.85
CA LEU A 108 4.28 19.70 8.26
C LEU A 108 4.15 21.22 8.46
N HIS A 109 4.65 22.02 7.52
CA HIS A 109 4.63 23.49 7.61
C HIS A 109 3.27 24.12 7.30
N HIS A 110 2.54 23.58 6.33
CA HIS A 110 1.23 24.14 5.94
C HIS A 110 0.04 23.45 6.64
N GLY A 111 0.29 22.37 7.38
CA GLY A 111 -0.73 21.56 8.04
C GLY A 111 -1.70 20.89 7.05
N PRO A 112 -2.62 20.04 7.54
CA PRO A 112 -3.84 19.79 6.79
C PRO A 112 -4.66 21.09 6.83
N THR A 113 -4.86 21.75 5.68
CA THR A 113 -5.84 22.84 5.59
C THR A 113 -7.16 22.29 6.12
N PRO A 114 -7.78 22.90 7.16
CA PRO A 114 -9.04 22.40 7.67
C PRO A 114 -10.02 22.31 6.50
N ALA A 115 -10.80 21.23 6.47
CA ALA A 115 -11.92 21.13 5.55
C ALA A 115 -12.82 22.34 5.83
N GLY A 116 -12.66 23.40 5.03
CA GLY A 116 -13.69 24.40 4.91
C GLY A 116 -14.96 23.64 4.55
N SER A 117 -16.05 23.97 5.23
CA SER A 117 -17.40 23.58 4.81
C SER A 117 -17.43 23.58 3.30
N ALA A 118 -17.74 22.42 2.70
CA ALA A 118 -17.90 22.30 1.26
C ALA A 118 -18.69 23.53 0.79
N PRO A 119 -18.26 24.24 -0.28
CA PRO A 119 -19.12 25.27 -0.84
C PRO A 119 -20.47 24.61 -1.11
N GLU A 120 -21.53 25.15 -0.51
CA GLU A 120 -22.91 24.81 -0.88
C GLU A 120 -23.03 25.13 -2.38
N HIS A 121 -22.87 24.09 -3.21
CA HIS A 121 -23.27 24.17 -4.59
C HIS A 121 -24.79 24.03 -4.64
N PRO A 122 -25.45 24.78 -5.53
CA PRO A 122 -26.90 24.93 -5.52
C PRO A 122 -27.58 23.56 -5.66
N PRO A 123 -28.78 23.40 -5.07
CA PRO A 123 -29.53 22.17 -5.21
C PRO A 123 -29.69 21.84 -6.69
N LEU A 124 -29.53 20.55 -7.02
CA LEU A 124 -29.96 20.01 -8.30
C LEU A 124 -31.49 20.13 -8.34
N ASP A 125 -31.98 21.30 -8.77
CA ASP A 125 -33.40 21.56 -8.96
C ASP A 125 -33.93 20.61 -10.04
N GLY A 126 -34.67 19.61 -9.59
CA GLY A 126 -35.58 18.85 -10.43
C GLY A 126 -36.72 19.75 -10.88
N THR A 127 -36.58 20.36 -12.05
CA THR A 127 -37.73 20.90 -12.79
C THR A 127 -38.01 20.00 -13.98
N SER A 128 -38.88 19.01 -13.75
CA SER A 128 -39.57 18.32 -14.84
C SER A 128 -40.68 19.23 -15.36
N SER A 129 -40.45 19.96 -16.45
CA SER A 129 -41.54 20.54 -17.24
C SER A 129 -42.18 19.43 -18.08
N GLY A 130 -43.48 19.25 -17.89
CA GLY A 130 -44.25 18.15 -18.44
C GLY A 130 -44.40 18.15 -19.96
N ALA A 131 -44.49 16.94 -20.50
CA ALA A 131 -45.30 16.64 -21.66
C ALA A 131 -45.93 15.26 -21.44
N ARG A 132 -47.26 15.22 -21.27
CA ARG A 132 -48.04 13.99 -21.39
C ARG A 132 -48.02 13.56 -22.87
N PRO A 133 -48.09 12.25 -23.13
CA PRO A 133 -49.30 11.78 -23.80
C PRO A 133 -49.96 10.62 -23.06
N SER A 134 -51.28 10.68 -23.13
CA SER A 134 -52.28 9.71 -22.70
C SER A 134 -52.21 8.38 -23.45
N GLY A 135 -52.48 7.28 -22.74
CA GLY A 135 -52.86 6.00 -23.35
C GLY A 135 -52.85 4.84 -22.36
N ARG A 136 -54.00 4.57 -21.72
CA ARG A 136 -54.30 3.34 -20.94
C ARG A 136 -54.16 2.10 -21.86
N THR A 137 -53.78 0.89 -21.42
CA THR A 137 -54.51 -0.06 -20.55
C THR A 137 -53.59 -1.30 -20.31
N PRO A 138 -53.75 -2.10 -19.21
CA PRO A 138 -52.72 -3.02 -18.72
C PRO A 138 -52.98 -4.50 -19.08
N LEU A 139 -51.92 -5.33 -19.02
CA LEU A 139 -51.85 -6.81 -18.90
C LEU A 139 -50.36 -7.18 -19.06
N GLY A 140 -49.69 -8.08 -18.34
CA GLY A 140 -50.04 -9.00 -17.28
C GLY A 140 -48.73 -9.58 -16.71
N ALA A 141 -48.78 -10.01 -15.46
CA ALA A 141 -47.71 -10.76 -14.81
C ALA A 141 -47.64 -12.18 -15.39
N ILE A 142 -46.44 -12.66 -15.75
CA ILE A 142 -46.16 -14.10 -15.91
C ILE A 142 -44.72 -14.40 -15.44
N HIS A 143 -44.62 -15.07 -14.29
CA HIS A 143 -43.60 -16.10 -14.02
C HIS A 143 -44.36 -17.43 -13.89
N PRO A 144 -43.83 -18.53 -14.43
CA PRO A 144 -43.46 -19.66 -13.56
C PRO A 144 -42.22 -20.43 -14.08
N GLY A 145 -41.51 -21.25 -13.31
CA GLY A 145 -41.79 -21.71 -11.96
C GLY A 145 -40.70 -22.63 -11.42
N ARG A 146 -40.85 -23.00 -10.15
CA ARG A 146 -40.22 -24.18 -9.54
C ARG A 146 -41.18 -24.78 -8.52
N THR A 147 -41.22 -26.10 -8.53
CA THR A 147 -42.20 -26.99 -7.90
C THR A 147 -42.05 -27.12 -6.39
N SER A 148 -43.18 -27.43 -5.77
CA SER A 148 -43.50 -27.59 -4.35
C SER A 148 -43.14 -28.96 -3.74
N SER A 149 -42.79 -28.96 -2.45
CA SER A 149 -43.27 -29.84 -1.37
C SER A 149 -42.60 -29.33 -0.07
N GLY A 150 -43.21 -29.11 1.10
CA GLY A 150 -44.51 -29.46 1.64
C GLY A 150 -44.30 -30.24 2.95
N ALA A 151 -44.31 -29.56 4.11
CA ALA A 151 -44.82 -30.05 5.42
C ALA A 151 -44.32 -29.21 6.62
N THR A 152 -45.26 -28.61 7.35
CA THR A 152 -45.21 -28.19 8.77
C THR A 152 -45.68 -29.34 9.67
N PRO A 153 -45.36 -29.40 10.99
CA PRO A 153 -46.28 -28.79 11.98
C PRO A 153 -45.65 -28.26 13.31
N SER A 154 -46.32 -27.24 13.87
CA SER A 154 -46.73 -27.03 15.29
C SER A 154 -45.72 -27.00 16.47
N GLY A 155 -45.81 -25.93 17.28
CA GLY A 155 -45.21 -25.77 18.62
C GLY A 155 -45.92 -26.56 19.74
N PRO A 156 -45.53 -26.41 21.04
CA PRO A 156 -45.83 -25.20 21.81
C PRO A 156 -44.78 -24.76 22.89
N THR A 157 -44.99 -23.58 23.49
CA THR A 157 -44.30 -22.97 24.64
C THR A 157 -44.80 -23.48 26.01
N PRO A 158 -44.09 -23.20 27.13
CA PRO A 158 -44.68 -22.31 28.15
C PRO A 158 -43.74 -21.37 28.96
N SER A 159 -44.32 -20.18 29.24
CA SER A 159 -44.25 -19.15 30.31
C SER A 159 -43.36 -19.21 31.58
N ALA A 160 -42.95 -17.99 32.03
CA ALA A 160 -42.99 -17.37 33.39
C ALA A 160 -41.63 -16.78 33.85
N ARG A 161 -41.43 -15.68 34.61
CA ARG A 161 -42.22 -14.58 35.22
C ARG A 161 -41.19 -13.52 35.72
N THR A 162 -41.59 -12.25 35.82
CA THR A 162 -40.87 -11.12 36.49
C THR A 162 -41.14 -11.05 38.00
N PRO A 163 -40.42 -10.22 38.79
CA PRO A 163 -41.01 -8.92 39.22
C PRO A 163 -40.02 -7.74 39.45
N ARG A 164 -40.62 -6.57 39.76
CA ARG A 164 -40.13 -5.17 39.85
C ARG A 164 -39.71 -4.72 41.28
N GLY A 165 -39.06 -3.55 41.37
CA GLY A 165 -39.06 -2.56 42.49
C GLY A 165 -38.09 -1.41 42.16
N GLY A 166 -38.26 -0.10 42.45
CA GLY A 166 -39.13 0.68 43.35
C GLY A 166 -38.29 1.53 44.34
N THR A 167 -38.14 2.85 44.10
CA THR A 167 -37.45 3.96 44.84
C THR A 167 -38.08 4.28 46.24
N PRO A 168 -37.70 5.31 47.08
CA PRO A 168 -36.59 6.31 47.24
C PRO A 168 -36.14 6.52 48.76
N PRO A 169 -35.87 7.73 49.38
CA PRO A 169 -34.83 8.81 49.22
C PRO A 169 -34.01 9.23 50.51
N GLY A 170 -32.98 10.10 50.34
CA GLY A 170 -32.45 11.16 51.28
C GLY A 170 -31.66 10.73 52.56
N PRO A 171 -30.83 11.59 53.25
CA PRO A 171 -30.89 13.05 53.37
C PRO A 171 -29.53 13.85 53.35
N THR A 172 -29.63 15.15 53.69
CA THR A 172 -28.72 16.32 53.59
C THR A 172 -27.83 16.66 54.82
N SER A 173 -26.78 17.49 54.63
CA SER A 173 -26.31 18.66 55.46
C SER A 173 -24.80 18.95 55.20
N SER A 174 -24.13 20.09 55.40
CA SER A 174 -24.41 21.54 55.56
C SER A 174 -23.08 22.30 55.77
N GLY A 175 -23.01 23.59 55.42
CA GLY A 175 -22.08 24.61 55.97
C GLY A 175 -20.99 25.12 55.02
N ALA A 176 -20.53 26.38 54.99
CA ALA A 176 -20.94 27.70 55.49
C ALA A 176 -20.00 28.75 54.82
N LYS A 177 -20.41 30.02 54.70
CA LYS A 177 -19.73 31.19 54.07
C LYS A 177 -18.83 31.94 55.09
N PRO A 178 -17.84 32.81 54.72
CA PRO A 178 -18.08 34.27 54.53
C PRO A 178 -17.14 35.00 53.51
N PRO A 179 -17.22 36.34 53.29
CA PRO A 179 -16.79 37.04 52.05
C PRO A 179 -15.65 38.11 52.16
N GLY A 180 -15.12 38.53 51.00
CA GLY A 180 -14.47 39.85 50.71
C GLY A 180 -12.93 39.85 50.55
N PRO A 181 -12.27 40.89 49.99
CA PRO A 181 -12.72 42.02 49.16
C PRO A 181 -11.95 42.16 47.81
N THR A 182 -12.47 42.96 46.88
CA THR A 182 -11.76 43.48 45.69
C THR A 182 -10.79 44.61 46.05
N PRO A 183 -9.72 44.80 45.24
CA PRO A 183 -9.51 46.13 44.69
C PRO A 183 -9.20 46.15 43.19
N SER A 184 -9.58 47.28 42.61
CA SER A 184 -9.44 47.72 41.23
C SER A 184 -8.00 47.90 40.76
N GLY A 185 -7.73 47.54 39.51
CA GLY A 185 -6.58 47.99 38.72
C GLY A 185 -6.86 47.90 37.22
N ARG A 186 -6.94 49.06 36.54
CA ARG A 186 -6.83 49.27 35.09
C ARG A 186 -5.62 48.46 34.53
N ALA A 187 -5.47 48.00 33.29
CA ALA A 187 -6.14 48.11 32.00
C ALA A 187 -5.48 47.09 31.06
N ALA A 188 -6.23 46.50 30.11
CA ALA A 188 -5.81 46.21 28.73
C ALA A 188 -6.86 45.31 28.06
N HIS A 189 -7.52 45.83 27.03
CA HIS A 189 -8.40 45.05 26.17
C HIS A 189 -7.58 44.05 25.35
N SER A 190 -7.75 42.76 25.64
CA SER A 190 -7.55 41.68 24.67
C SER A 190 -8.87 40.91 24.60
N GLY A 191 -9.52 40.97 23.44
CA GLY A 191 -10.74 40.21 23.16
C GLY A 191 -10.49 38.70 23.30
N PRO A 192 -11.55 37.89 23.47
CA PRO A 192 -11.41 36.47 23.64
C PRO A 192 -10.80 35.86 22.38
N THR A 193 -9.57 35.36 22.51
CA THR A 193 -8.96 34.45 21.54
C THR A 193 -9.91 33.27 21.36
N PRO A 194 -10.29 32.89 20.13
CA PRO A 194 -11.15 31.73 19.94
C PRO A 194 -10.44 30.51 20.53
N PRO A 195 -11.16 29.58 21.19
CA PRO A 195 -10.55 28.37 21.71
C PRO A 195 -9.90 27.65 20.53
N GLY A 196 -8.57 27.49 20.59
CA GLY A 196 -7.85 26.64 19.65
C GLY A 196 -8.45 25.23 19.67
N PRO A 197 -8.27 24.44 18.60
CA PRO A 197 -8.85 23.10 18.52
C PRO A 197 -8.14 22.16 19.51
N THR A 198 -8.52 22.21 20.78
CA THR A 198 -8.20 21.22 21.80
C THR A 198 -9.26 20.13 21.78
N SER A 199 -9.17 19.28 20.77
CA SER A 199 -9.73 17.93 20.82
C SER A 199 -8.65 16.99 20.32
N SER A 200 -7.64 16.74 21.15
CA SER A 200 -6.75 15.60 20.95
C SER A 200 -7.58 14.33 21.20
N MET A 201 -8.34 13.90 20.20
CA MET A 201 -8.97 12.58 20.24
C MET A 201 -7.84 11.57 20.44
N SER A 202 -7.86 10.86 21.57
CA SER A 202 -6.92 9.76 21.82
C SER A 202 -7.06 8.77 20.66
N ALA A 203 -5.91 8.33 20.14
CA ALA A 203 -5.91 7.27 19.14
C ALA A 203 -6.64 6.05 19.71
N PRO A 204 -7.50 5.37 18.93
CA PRO A 204 -8.17 4.17 19.42
C PRO A 204 -7.13 3.14 19.87
N GLU A 205 -7.47 2.42 20.94
CA GLU A 205 -6.63 1.33 21.43
C GLU A 205 -6.61 0.20 20.40
N ASP A 206 -5.41 -0.31 20.12
CA ASP A 206 -5.25 -1.42 19.18
C ASP A 206 -5.66 -2.73 19.87
N PRO A 207 -6.24 -3.69 19.12
CA PRO A 207 -6.46 -5.03 19.65
C PRO A 207 -5.15 -5.66 20.14
N PRO A 208 -5.20 -6.46 21.22
CA PRO A 208 -3.99 -7.01 21.83
C PRO A 208 -3.26 -7.97 20.87
N LEU A 209 -1.93 -7.89 20.89
CA LEU A 209 -1.02 -8.81 20.21
C LEU A 209 -0.03 -9.37 21.24
N ASP A 210 0.23 -10.67 21.19
CA ASP A 210 1.30 -11.30 21.97
C ASP A 210 2.63 -11.18 21.20
N CYS A 211 3.19 -9.97 21.22
CA CYS A 211 4.47 -9.65 20.60
C CYS A 211 5.59 -9.69 21.63
N THR A 212 6.60 -10.53 21.40
CA THR A 212 7.85 -10.55 22.16
C THR A 212 9.00 -10.08 21.27
N PRO A 213 9.72 -9.01 21.64
CA PRO A 213 10.95 -8.63 20.95
C PRO A 213 11.97 -9.78 20.96
N SER A 214 12.66 -9.98 19.83
CA SER A 214 13.61 -11.10 19.72
C SER A 214 14.73 -11.15 20.77
N PRO A 215 15.23 -10.05 21.36
CA PRO A 215 16.16 -10.12 22.50
C PRO A 215 15.56 -10.80 23.74
N ASP A 216 14.25 -10.66 23.93
CA ASP A 216 13.52 -11.22 25.07
C ASP A 216 13.02 -12.65 24.79
N TRP A 217 13.22 -13.15 23.57
CA TRP A 217 12.89 -14.53 23.20
C TRP A 217 14.08 -15.46 23.47
N PRO A 218 13.85 -16.66 24.04
CA PRO A 218 14.92 -17.60 24.33
C PRO A 218 15.72 -17.99 23.08
N ALA A 219 17.02 -18.26 23.25
CA ALA A 219 17.90 -18.67 22.15
C ALA A 219 17.45 -19.97 21.47
N ARG A 220 16.74 -20.84 22.19
CA ARG A 220 16.14 -22.06 21.64
C ARG A 220 14.73 -22.25 22.20
N SER A 221 13.80 -22.59 21.33
CA SER A 221 12.40 -22.85 21.67
C SER A 221 11.80 -23.93 20.76
N THR A 222 10.59 -24.39 21.08
CA THR A 222 9.86 -25.37 20.27
C THR A 222 8.45 -24.87 19.97
N ALA A 223 7.90 -25.28 18.83
CA ALA A 223 6.55 -24.98 18.41
C ALA A 223 6.01 -26.12 17.54
N ASP A 224 4.70 -26.31 17.52
CA ASP A 224 4.08 -27.29 16.63
C ASP A 224 4.09 -26.77 15.18
N ALA A 225 3.99 -25.45 15.01
CA ALA A 225 4.20 -24.76 13.75
C ALA A 225 4.99 -23.46 13.93
N VAL A 226 5.90 -23.17 13.01
CA VAL A 226 6.53 -21.86 12.88
C VAL A 226 6.16 -21.17 11.57
N VAL A 227 5.65 -19.94 11.66
CA VAL A 227 5.25 -19.12 10.51
C VAL A 227 6.32 -18.05 10.25
N VAL A 228 6.92 -18.08 9.07
CA VAL A 228 7.98 -17.15 8.67
C VAL A 228 7.38 -15.94 7.96
N GLY A 229 7.22 -14.84 8.69
CA GLY A 229 6.63 -13.59 8.21
C GLY A 229 5.17 -13.42 8.65
N SER A 230 4.84 -12.22 9.14
CA SER A 230 3.53 -11.89 9.72
C SER A 230 2.58 -11.19 8.74
N GLY A 231 2.92 -11.18 7.45
CA GLY A 231 2.15 -10.50 6.40
C GLY A 231 0.79 -11.14 6.11
N ALA A 232 0.16 -10.73 5.01
CA ALA A 232 -1.21 -11.12 4.63
C ALA A 232 -1.49 -12.63 4.79
N GLY A 233 -0.67 -13.48 4.15
CA GLY A 233 -0.87 -14.92 4.23
C GLY A 233 -0.32 -15.56 5.51
N GLY A 234 0.75 -15.02 6.10
CA GLY A 234 1.29 -15.49 7.38
C GLY A 234 0.31 -15.30 8.53
N ALA A 235 -0.42 -14.19 8.58
CA ALA A 235 -1.47 -13.94 9.56
C ALA A 235 -2.62 -14.96 9.44
N MET A 236 -3.06 -15.27 8.20
CA MET A 236 -4.10 -16.27 7.96
C MET A 236 -3.65 -17.68 8.35
N ALA A 237 -2.40 -18.03 8.03
CA ALA A 237 -1.82 -19.30 8.44
C ALA A 237 -1.73 -19.43 9.96
N ALA A 238 -1.23 -18.40 10.64
CA ALA A 238 -1.12 -18.38 12.09
C ALA A 238 -2.49 -18.53 12.76
N ARG A 239 -3.49 -17.75 12.30
CA ARG A 239 -4.87 -17.86 12.80
C ARG A 239 -5.43 -19.27 12.62
N THR A 240 -5.28 -19.83 11.43
CA THR A 240 -5.85 -21.14 11.10
C THR A 240 -5.23 -22.26 11.93
N LEU A 241 -3.90 -22.27 12.08
CA LEU A 241 -3.20 -23.31 12.83
C LEU A 241 -3.39 -23.16 14.35
N ALA A 242 -3.40 -21.93 14.88
CA ALA A 242 -3.65 -21.69 16.29
C ALA A 242 -5.09 -22.05 16.67
N ALA A 243 -6.08 -21.71 15.83
CA ALA A 243 -7.47 -22.11 16.03
C ALA A 243 -7.67 -23.64 15.98
N ALA A 244 -6.75 -24.37 15.35
CA ALA A 244 -6.71 -25.84 15.37
C ALA A 244 -6.01 -26.41 16.62
N GLY A 245 -5.63 -25.57 17.60
CA GLY A 245 -5.00 -25.97 18.86
C GLY A 245 -3.48 -26.14 18.79
N MET A 246 -2.83 -25.77 17.68
CA MET A 246 -1.37 -25.88 17.56
C MET A 246 -0.67 -24.74 18.32
N ARG A 247 0.49 -25.03 18.94
CA ARG A 247 1.40 -24.00 19.45
C ARG A 247 2.11 -23.34 18.27
N VAL A 248 1.66 -22.14 17.91
CA VAL A 248 2.17 -21.40 16.76
C VAL A 248 3.11 -20.28 17.20
N VAL A 249 4.29 -20.22 16.58
CA VAL A 249 5.18 -19.06 16.68
C VAL A 249 5.32 -18.38 15.32
N VAL A 250 5.02 -17.09 15.24
CA VAL A 250 5.24 -16.25 14.07
C VAL A 250 6.55 -15.50 14.23
N VAL A 251 7.41 -15.50 13.23
CA VAL A 251 8.69 -14.76 13.25
C VAL A 251 8.66 -13.64 12.22
N GLU A 252 8.79 -12.40 12.67
CA GLU A 252 8.78 -11.19 11.85
C GLU A 252 10.09 -10.41 12.00
N GLU A 253 10.63 -9.94 10.87
CA GLU A 253 11.84 -9.11 10.86
C GLU A 253 11.56 -7.67 11.30
N GLY A 254 10.39 -7.14 10.94
CA GLY A 254 9.98 -5.80 11.35
C GLY A 254 9.54 -5.70 12.81
N GLU A 255 9.38 -4.46 13.27
CA GLU A 255 8.82 -4.14 14.57
C GLU A 255 7.28 -4.04 14.51
N HIS A 256 6.66 -4.08 15.68
CA HIS A 256 5.25 -3.72 15.84
C HIS A 256 5.10 -2.20 15.94
N HIS A 257 4.14 -1.63 15.19
CA HIS A 257 3.81 -0.21 15.27
C HIS A 257 2.32 -0.01 15.51
N SER A 258 1.99 0.61 16.64
CA SER A 258 0.61 0.90 17.02
C SER A 258 0.00 2.08 16.28
N THR A 259 -1.32 2.15 16.23
CA THR A 259 -2.08 3.29 15.72
C THR A 259 -1.66 4.60 16.39
N ALA A 260 -1.49 4.57 17.72
CA ALA A 260 -1.02 5.73 18.48
C ALA A 260 0.42 6.15 18.11
N SER A 261 1.27 5.19 17.74
CA SER A 261 2.62 5.47 17.22
C SER A 261 2.57 6.12 15.82
N PHE A 262 1.59 5.77 14.99
CA PHE A 262 1.42 6.41 13.69
C PHE A 262 0.94 7.86 13.81
N GLY A 263 0.00 8.14 14.73
CA GLY A 263 -0.51 9.50 14.95
C GLY A 263 0.53 10.49 15.49
N ARG A 264 1.58 10.01 16.17
CA ARG A 264 2.61 10.85 16.82
C ARG A 264 3.86 11.13 15.97
N ARG A 265 4.03 10.43 14.84
CA ARG A 265 5.25 10.51 14.01
C ARG A 265 4.98 11.17 12.66
N ALA A 266 5.95 11.91 12.14
CA ALA A 266 5.85 12.45 10.79
C ALA A 266 5.76 11.32 9.74
N PRO A 267 5.09 11.53 8.60
CA PRO A 267 4.99 10.51 7.55
C PRO A 267 6.34 9.94 7.11
N LEU A 268 7.37 10.77 6.90
CA LEU A 268 8.66 10.28 6.42
C LEU A 268 9.33 9.32 7.41
N ASP A 269 9.26 9.63 8.71
CA ASP A 269 9.86 8.79 9.75
C ASP A 269 9.17 7.41 9.78
N ARG A 270 7.84 7.41 9.60
CA ARG A 270 7.05 6.17 9.43
C ARG A 270 7.48 5.43 8.17
N PHE A 271 7.60 6.12 7.03
CA PHE A 271 8.06 5.53 5.78
C PHE A 271 9.43 4.85 5.94
N MET A 272 10.41 5.52 6.54
CA MET A 272 11.76 4.98 6.76
C MET A 272 11.76 3.71 7.65
N SER A 273 10.86 3.64 8.64
CA SER A 273 10.72 2.47 9.51
C SER A 273 9.98 1.30 8.84
N LEU A 274 8.91 1.61 8.11
CA LEU A 274 7.94 0.64 7.58
C LEU A 274 8.35 0.03 6.23
N TYR A 275 9.12 0.74 5.41
CA TYR A 275 9.51 0.26 4.10
C TYR A 275 10.87 -0.40 4.13
N ARG A 276 10.93 -1.61 3.60
CA ARG A 276 12.19 -2.31 3.38
C ARG A 276 13.10 -1.46 2.50
N ASP A 277 14.38 -1.39 2.89
CA ASP A 277 15.43 -0.71 2.13
C ASP A 277 15.09 0.78 1.85
N GLY A 278 14.32 1.43 2.74
CA GLY A 278 13.88 2.81 2.56
C GLY A 278 12.99 3.01 1.32
N GLY A 279 12.26 1.97 0.90
CA GLY A 279 11.44 1.99 -0.32
C GLY A 279 12.21 1.77 -1.62
N ALA A 280 13.54 1.59 -1.55
CA ALA A 280 14.40 1.48 -2.73
C ALA A 280 14.51 0.06 -3.33
N THR A 281 13.46 -0.75 -3.19
CA THR A 281 13.42 -2.07 -3.85
C THR A 281 13.01 -1.86 -5.30
N VAL A 282 13.86 -2.27 -6.24
CA VAL A 282 13.65 -2.07 -7.69
C VAL A 282 13.87 -3.40 -8.42
N ALA A 283 12.91 -3.78 -9.28
CA ALA A 283 13.12 -4.82 -10.27
C ALA A 283 13.94 -4.27 -11.45
N VAL A 284 15.08 -4.90 -11.70
CA VAL A 284 15.96 -4.51 -12.80
C VAL A 284 15.47 -5.14 -14.09
N GLY A 285 15.26 -4.33 -15.11
CA GLY A 285 14.85 -4.75 -16.45
C GLY A 285 14.36 -3.55 -17.23
N ASN A 286 13.54 -3.78 -18.26
CA ASN A 286 13.08 -2.72 -19.14
C ASN A 286 11.54 -2.57 -19.18
N PRO A 287 10.96 -1.46 -18.69
CA PRO A 287 11.61 -0.43 -17.86
C PRO A 287 11.93 -0.94 -16.45
N PRO A 288 12.83 -0.28 -15.70
CA PRO A 288 12.99 -0.56 -14.28
C PRO A 288 11.69 -0.29 -13.53
N VAL A 289 11.37 -1.15 -12.56
CA VAL A 289 10.08 -1.07 -11.83
C VAL A 289 10.34 -0.94 -10.33
N VAL A 290 9.83 0.12 -9.71
CA VAL A 290 9.88 0.29 -8.25
C VAL A 290 8.87 -0.64 -7.59
N LEU A 291 9.30 -1.41 -6.58
CA LEU A 291 8.51 -2.42 -5.87
C LEU A 291 8.55 -2.19 -4.35
N PRO A 292 7.78 -1.25 -3.79
CA PRO A 292 7.80 -0.99 -2.36
C PRO A 292 7.30 -2.21 -1.55
N VAL A 293 8.02 -2.58 -0.49
CA VAL A 293 7.69 -3.73 0.37
C VAL A 293 7.68 -3.31 1.83
N GLY A 294 6.65 -3.71 2.57
CA GLY A 294 6.55 -3.46 4.01
C GLY A 294 7.46 -4.37 4.84
N ARG A 295 7.95 -3.83 5.96
CA ARG A 295 8.73 -4.53 6.99
C ARG A 295 8.23 -4.08 8.37
N ALA A 296 7.18 -4.72 8.84
CA ALA A 296 6.54 -4.50 10.14
C ALA A 296 5.72 -5.75 10.50
N VAL A 297 5.26 -5.86 11.75
CA VAL A 297 4.20 -6.81 12.10
C VAL A 297 2.96 -6.54 11.24
N GLY A 298 2.51 -7.54 10.46
CA GLY A 298 1.47 -7.37 9.43
C GLY A 298 2.01 -7.13 8.01
N GLY A 299 3.33 -6.97 7.84
CA GLY A 299 4.02 -6.83 6.55
C GLY A 299 3.49 -5.71 5.66
N THR A 300 3.43 -5.96 4.34
CA THR A 300 2.94 -4.97 3.36
C THR A 300 1.48 -4.53 3.59
N THR A 301 0.69 -5.27 4.37
CA THR A 301 -0.69 -4.85 4.68
C THR A 301 -0.74 -3.58 5.53
N VAL A 302 0.33 -3.27 6.26
CA VAL A 302 0.46 -2.04 7.07
C VAL A 302 0.61 -0.81 6.18
N VAL A 303 1.27 -0.96 5.02
CA VAL A 303 1.64 0.14 4.11
C VAL A 303 0.89 0.14 2.78
N ASN A 304 -0.09 -0.74 2.59
CA ASN A 304 -0.92 -0.71 1.38
C ASN A 304 -2.07 0.30 1.51
N SER A 305 -2.78 0.49 0.39
CA SER A 305 -3.91 1.40 0.26
C SER A 305 -5.20 0.91 0.92
N GLY A 306 -5.30 -0.39 1.19
CA GLY A 306 -6.49 -1.04 1.72
C GLY A 306 -7.56 -1.43 0.69
N THR A 307 -7.27 -1.27 -0.61
CA THR A 307 -8.19 -1.67 -1.69
C THR A 307 -8.39 -3.19 -1.72
N CYS A 308 -9.66 -3.59 -1.86
CA CYS A 308 -10.10 -4.98 -1.75
C CYS A 308 -10.98 -5.37 -2.94
N TYR A 309 -10.36 -6.02 -3.93
CA TYR A 309 -11.05 -6.66 -5.05
C TYR A 309 -11.04 -8.18 -4.87
N ARG A 310 -12.18 -8.80 -5.15
CA ARG A 310 -12.25 -10.26 -5.27
C ARG A 310 -11.44 -10.72 -6.47
N THR A 311 -10.80 -11.88 -6.33
CA THR A 311 -10.20 -12.54 -7.48
C THR A 311 -11.28 -12.85 -8.51
N PRO A 312 -11.14 -12.40 -9.77
CA PRO A 312 -12.14 -12.66 -10.79
C PRO A 312 -12.35 -14.17 -11.03
N GLU A 313 -13.58 -14.57 -11.33
CA GLU A 313 -13.94 -15.97 -11.53
C GLU A 313 -13.15 -16.63 -12.66
N HIS A 314 -12.88 -15.91 -13.75
CA HIS A 314 -12.07 -16.42 -14.86
C HIS A 314 -10.61 -16.69 -14.45
N VAL A 315 -10.08 -15.94 -13.48
CA VAL A 315 -8.75 -16.19 -12.92
C VAL A 315 -8.75 -17.45 -12.05
N VAL A 316 -9.76 -17.62 -11.21
CA VAL A 316 -9.93 -18.84 -10.39
C VAL A 316 -10.09 -20.07 -11.29
N ALA A 317 -10.93 -19.99 -12.32
CA ALA A 317 -11.10 -21.04 -13.32
C ALA A 317 -9.79 -21.39 -14.04
N ARG A 318 -8.97 -20.37 -14.38
CA ARG A 318 -7.63 -20.59 -14.95
C ARG A 318 -6.69 -21.29 -13.97
N TRP A 319 -6.69 -20.90 -12.69
CA TRP A 319 -5.87 -21.57 -11.66
C TRP A 319 -6.25 -23.04 -11.48
N LEU A 320 -7.53 -23.36 -11.49
CA LEU A 320 -8.02 -24.73 -11.40
C LEU A 320 -7.73 -25.54 -12.67
N GLY A 321 -8.18 -25.04 -13.83
CA GLY A 321 -8.14 -25.79 -15.08
C GLY A 321 -6.77 -25.87 -15.75
N HIS A 322 -6.01 -24.77 -15.77
CA HIS A 322 -4.71 -24.73 -16.45
C HIS A 322 -3.56 -25.11 -15.52
N HIS A 323 -3.56 -24.60 -14.29
CA HIS A 323 -2.44 -24.80 -13.36
C HIS A 323 -2.63 -26.01 -12.43
N GLY A 324 -3.85 -26.52 -12.28
CA GLY A 324 -4.16 -27.56 -11.30
C GLY A 324 -3.89 -27.10 -9.87
N PHE A 325 -4.14 -25.82 -9.56
CA PHE A 325 -3.97 -25.29 -8.21
C PHE A 325 -5.17 -25.64 -7.35
N ALA A 326 -5.17 -26.84 -6.79
CA ALA A 326 -6.30 -27.39 -6.06
C ALA A 326 -6.70 -26.52 -4.84
N ALA A 327 -5.77 -25.79 -4.21
CA ALA A 327 -6.13 -24.85 -3.13
C ALA A 327 -7.03 -23.67 -3.58
N ALA A 328 -7.31 -23.51 -4.87
CA ALA A 328 -8.34 -22.60 -5.38
C ALA A 328 -9.75 -23.22 -5.43
N GLU A 329 -9.95 -24.48 -5.05
CA GLU A 329 -11.29 -25.08 -4.96
C GLU A 329 -12.11 -24.38 -3.87
N GLY A 330 -13.37 -24.05 -4.16
CA GLY A 330 -14.23 -23.34 -3.21
C GLY A 330 -13.75 -21.92 -2.86
N PHE A 331 -12.94 -21.29 -3.72
CA PHE A 331 -12.28 -20.00 -3.42
C PHE A 331 -13.23 -18.88 -2.96
N ALA A 332 -14.47 -18.86 -3.46
CA ALA A 332 -15.48 -17.87 -3.07
C ALA A 332 -15.74 -17.86 -1.55
N ALA A 333 -15.85 -19.03 -0.92
CA ALA A 333 -16.06 -19.13 0.53
C ALA A 333 -14.83 -18.65 1.32
N HIS A 334 -13.62 -18.90 0.81
CA HIS A 334 -12.40 -18.36 1.39
C HIS A 334 -12.35 -16.83 1.26
N LEU A 335 -12.78 -16.27 0.13
CA LEU A 335 -12.90 -14.83 -0.06
C LEU A 335 -13.94 -14.21 0.88
N ASP A 336 -15.10 -14.83 1.09
CA ASP A 336 -16.13 -14.38 2.04
C ASP A 336 -15.54 -14.22 3.45
N GLU A 337 -14.77 -15.20 3.90
CA GLU A 337 -14.15 -15.17 5.21
C GLU A 337 -13.07 -14.12 5.34
N VAL A 338 -12.23 -13.97 4.31
CA VAL A 338 -11.17 -12.96 4.29
C VAL A 338 -11.79 -11.56 4.29
N GLU A 339 -12.84 -11.32 3.52
CA GLU A 339 -13.54 -10.03 3.50
C GLU A 339 -14.15 -9.70 4.87
N ARG A 340 -14.72 -10.69 5.56
CA ARG A 340 -15.24 -10.52 6.92
C ARG A 340 -14.13 -10.19 7.91
N ALA A 341 -13.03 -10.94 7.88
CA ALA A 341 -11.87 -10.74 8.75
C ALA A 341 -11.21 -9.37 8.53
N LEU A 342 -11.24 -8.84 7.30
CA LEU A 342 -10.73 -7.51 6.98
C LEU A 342 -11.80 -6.41 7.10
N ARG A 343 -13.05 -6.74 7.41
CA ARG A 343 -14.19 -5.82 7.48
C ARG A 343 -14.33 -4.99 6.19
N VAL A 344 -14.25 -5.65 5.04
CA VAL A 344 -14.29 -5.00 3.72
C VAL A 344 -15.65 -4.36 3.46
N ALA A 345 -15.66 -3.06 3.17
CA ALA A 345 -16.86 -2.30 2.86
C ALA A 345 -16.60 -1.27 1.75
N PRO A 346 -17.61 -0.90 0.94
CA PRO A 346 -17.52 0.27 0.06
C PRO A 346 -17.27 1.52 0.90
N GLN A 347 -16.52 2.47 0.35
CA GLN A 347 -16.31 3.75 1.00
C GLN A 347 -17.52 4.68 0.79
N PRO A 348 -17.96 5.39 1.84
CA PRO A 348 -18.94 6.46 1.70
C PRO A 348 -18.49 7.56 0.73
N LEU A 349 -19.45 8.18 0.01
CA LEU A 349 -19.17 9.23 -0.99
C LEU A 349 -18.61 10.52 -0.38
N ASP A 350 -18.99 10.82 0.86
CA ASP A 350 -18.58 12.01 1.61
C ASP A 350 -17.08 12.00 1.94
N VAL A 351 -16.50 10.82 2.23
CA VAL A 351 -15.08 10.69 2.59
C VAL A 351 -14.11 10.58 1.41
N LEU A 352 -14.60 10.44 0.17
CA LEU A 352 -13.73 10.21 -1.00
C LEU A 352 -12.70 11.33 -1.25
N GLY A 353 -13.05 12.56 -0.91
CA GLY A 353 -12.29 13.76 -1.27
C GLY A 353 -12.54 14.22 -2.72
N ALA A 354 -12.00 15.38 -3.08
CA ALA A 354 -12.21 15.96 -4.40
C ALA A 354 -11.65 15.09 -5.53
N ASN A 355 -10.51 14.42 -5.32
CA ASN A 355 -9.90 13.53 -6.32
C ASN A 355 -10.87 12.42 -6.77
N GLY A 356 -11.53 11.75 -5.82
CA GLY A 356 -12.51 10.72 -6.13
C GLY A 356 -13.77 11.27 -6.79
N ARG A 357 -14.27 12.43 -6.33
CA ARG A 357 -15.45 13.07 -6.94
C ARG A 357 -15.21 13.49 -8.39
N LEU A 358 -14.03 14.04 -8.70
CA LEU A 358 -13.63 14.38 -10.06
C LEU A 358 -13.53 13.14 -10.95
N ALA A 359 -12.97 12.04 -10.46
CA ALA A 359 -12.93 10.78 -11.21
C ALA A 359 -14.33 10.23 -11.52
N LEU A 360 -15.28 10.30 -10.57
CA LEU A 360 -16.67 9.92 -10.80
C LEU A 360 -17.36 10.85 -11.81
N ALA A 361 -17.10 12.16 -11.74
CA ALA A 361 -17.65 13.14 -12.67
C ALA A 361 -17.14 12.89 -14.11
N GLY A 362 -15.83 12.74 -14.29
CA GLY A 362 -15.24 12.42 -15.59
C GLY A 362 -15.72 11.08 -16.13
N ALA A 363 -15.90 10.07 -15.27
CA ALA A 363 -16.43 8.77 -15.69
C ALA A 363 -17.89 8.89 -16.15
N ARG A 364 -18.72 9.67 -15.45
CA ARG A 364 -20.10 9.94 -15.83
C ARG A 364 -20.18 10.63 -17.20
N GLU A 365 -19.36 11.65 -17.42
CA GLU A 365 -19.30 12.39 -18.69
C GLU A 365 -18.93 11.47 -19.87
N LEU A 366 -18.03 10.51 -19.65
CA LEU A 366 -17.62 9.54 -20.66
C LEU A 366 -18.56 8.33 -20.78
N GLY A 367 -19.58 8.20 -19.93
CA GLY A 367 -20.42 7.00 -19.85
C GLY A 367 -19.65 5.75 -19.37
N TRP A 368 -18.59 5.93 -18.58
CA TRP A 368 -17.74 4.86 -18.05
C TRP A 368 -18.24 4.35 -16.70
N THR A 369 -18.14 3.03 -16.51
CA THR A 369 -18.45 2.41 -15.21
C THR A 369 -17.40 2.78 -14.18
N ALA A 370 -17.82 3.46 -13.11
CA ALA A 370 -16.98 3.81 -11.99
C ALA A 370 -17.76 3.80 -10.67
N ALA A 371 -17.10 3.41 -9.58
CA ALA A 371 -17.70 3.34 -8.26
C ALA A 371 -16.67 3.56 -7.14
N PRO A 372 -17.11 3.99 -5.94
CA PRO A 372 -16.26 3.97 -4.75
C PRO A 372 -15.65 2.59 -4.52
N LEU A 373 -14.35 2.55 -4.24
CA LEU A 373 -13.65 1.29 -4.00
C LEU A 373 -14.13 0.62 -2.71
N ARG A 374 -14.19 -0.72 -2.75
CA ARG A 374 -14.29 -1.53 -1.53
C ARG A 374 -12.93 -1.58 -0.86
N ARG A 375 -12.90 -1.31 0.44
CA ARG A 375 -11.67 -1.24 1.22
C ARG A 375 -11.82 -1.91 2.58
N ASN A 376 -10.72 -2.41 3.14
CA ASN A 376 -10.62 -2.84 4.54
C ASN A 376 -10.51 -1.64 5.49
N ALA A 377 -11.29 -0.58 5.25
CA ALA A 377 -11.24 0.65 6.03
C ALA A 377 -12.66 1.24 6.21
N PRO A 378 -13.61 0.51 6.80
CA PRO A 378 -15.01 0.95 6.87
C PRO A 378 -15.18 2.27 7.63
N GLY A 379 -14.34 2.55 8.64
CA GLY A 379 -14.34 3.80 9.39
C GLY A 379 -13.34 4.85 8.89
N CYS A 380 -13.05 4.89 7.58
CA CYS A 380 -12.03 5.81 7.05
C CYS A 380 -12.37 7.28 7.34
N ARG A 381 -11.40 8.03 7.86
CA ARG A 381 -11.53 9.45 8.18
C ARG A 381 -10.87 10.37 7.13
N GLY A 382 -10.64 9.86 5.92
CA GLY A 382 -10.06 10.66 4.83
C GLY A 382 -8.63 11.19 5.09
N SER A 383 -7.82 10.51 5.90
CA SER A 383 -6.47 10.99 6.25
C SER A 383 -5.43 10.84 5.14
N CYS A 384 -5.74 10.09 4.09
CA CYS A 384 -4.85 9.77 2.96
C CYS A 384 -3.48 9.16 3.32
N GLN A 385 -3.23 8.74 4.57
CA GLN A 385 -1.91 8.28 5.04
C GLN A 385 -1.77 6.75 5.07
N CYS A 386 -2.58 6.02 4.31
CA CYS A 386 -2.62 4.55 4.36
C CYS A 386 -1.27 3.90 4.05
N VAL A 387 -0.49 4.55 3.18
CA VAL A 387 0.83 4.09 2.74
C VAL A 387 1.92 4.21 3.80
N VAL A 388 1.67 4.85 4.94
CA VAL A 388 2.66 5.04 6.02
C VAL A 388 2.06 4.72 7.40
N GLY A 389 1.14 3.77 7.45
CA GLY A 389 0.40 3.43 8.66
C GLY A 389 -0.74 4.41 8.92
N CYS A 390 -1.94 3.87 9.07
CA CYS A 390 -3.15 4.67 9.27
C CYS A 390 -3.15 5.29 10.67
N PRO A 391 -3.10 6.63 10.83
CA PRO A 391 -3.04 7.27 12.13
C PRO A 391 -4.35 7.19 12.92
N THR A 392 -5.45 6.74 12.29
CA THR A 392 -6.79 6.68 12.88
C THR A 392 -7.23 5.27 13.22
N GLY A 393 -6.42 4.25 12.91
CA GLY A 393 -6.78 2.83 13.12
C GLY A 393 -7.87 2.31 12.18
N ALA A 394 -8.34 3.13 11.23
CA ALA A 394 -9.47 2.76 10.37
C ALA A 394 -9.13 1.65 9.39
N LYS A 395 -7.91 1.65 8.82
CA LYS A 395 -7.44 0.60 7.90
C LYS A 395 -7.12 -0.66 8.68
N GLN A 396 -7.97 -1.67 8.53
CA GLN A 396 -7.89 -3.01 9.12
C GLN A 396 -6.79 -3.84 8.42
N SER A 397 -5.53 -3.37 8.51
CA SER A 397 -4.36 -4.20 8.21
C SER A 397 -4.36 -5.44 9.11
N VAL A 398 -3.68 -6.52 8.69
CA VAL A 398 -3.80 -7.79 9.43
C VAL A 398 -3.29 -7.72 10.87
N GLN A 399 -2.45 -6.75 11.22
CA GLN A 399 -2.06 -6.46 12.60
C GLN A 399 -3.22 -6.01 13.51
N LEU A 400 -4.29 -5.43 12.95
CA LEU A 400 -5.47 -4.98 13.69
C LEU A 400 -6.64 -5.95 13.56
N SER A 401 -6.59 -6.92 12.64
CA SER A 401 -7.78 -7.69 12.28
C SER A 401 -7.60 -9.21 12.31
N VAL A 402 -6.44 -9.75 11.91
CA VAL A 402 -6.23 -11.21 11.82
C VAL A 402 -5.23 -11.72 12.84
N LEU A 403 -4.10 -11.02 13.03
CA LEU A 403 -3.10 -11.39 14.03
C LEU A 403 -3.67 -11.35 15.47
N PRO A 404 -4.55 -10.41 15.85
CA PRO A 404 -5.21 -10.47 17.16
C PRO A 404 -6.05 -11.74 17.36
N GLU A 405 -6.76 -12.19 16.32
CA GLU A 405 -7.50 -13.46 16.36
C GLU A 405 -6.55 -14.67 16.52
N ALA A 406 -5.40 -14.64 15.85
CA ALA A 406 -4.37 -15.67 16.01
C ALA A 406 -3.79 -15.69 17.44
N CYS A 407 -3.48 -14.52 18.01
CA CYS A 407 -2.98 -14.40 19.38
C CYS A 407 -4.03 -14.83 20.42
N ALA A 408 -5.30 -14.48 20.21
CA ALA A 408 -6.39 -14.96 21.05
C ALA A 408 -6.53 -16.48 21.03
N ALA A 409 -6.16 -17.14 19.91
CA ALA A 409 -6.10 -18.58 19.78
C ALA A 409 -4.76 -19.20 20.26
N GLY A 410 -3.84 -18.39 20.83
CA GLY A 410 -2.58 -18.86 21.43
C GLY A 410 -1.33 -18.71 20.56
N ALA A 411 -1.41 -18.05 19.40
CA ALA A 411 -0.21 -17.75 18.60
C ALA A 411 0.65 -16.65 19.26
N ARG A 412 1.97 -16.83 19.23
CA ARG A 412 2.94 -15.85 19.74
C ARG A 412 3.76 -15.27 18.60
N ILE A 413 4.11 -13.98 18.67
CA ILE A 413 4.82 -13.27 17.60
C ILE A 413 6.19 -12.81 18.11
N VAL A 414 7.26 -13.28 17.46
CA VAL A 414 8.63 -12.80 17.69
C VAL A 414 8.95 -11.68 16.71
N THR A 415 9.22 -10.48 17.21
CA THR A 415 9.50 -9.30 16.37
C THR A 415 10.99 -8.97 16.29
N GLY A 416 11.42 -8.29 15.22
CA GLY A 416 12.82 -7.89 15.06
C GLY A 416 13.77 -9.04 14.69
N ALA A 417 13.27 -10.21 14.29
CA ALA A 417 14.08 -11.39 13.97
C ALA A 417 13.94 -11.78 12.49
N ARG A 418 15.07 -11.84 11.77
CA ARG A 418 15.08 -12.29 10.38
C ARG A 418 15.39 -13.79 10.28
N VAL A 419 14.42 -14.59 9.84
CA VAL A 419 14.67 -15.99 9.49
C VAL A 419 15.72 -16.09 8.36
N ARG A 420 16.83 -16.77 8.66
CA ARG A 420 17.97 -16.95 7.74
C ARG A 420 17.89 -18.27 6.99
N ARG A 421 17.46 -19.32 7.69
CA ARG A 421 17.48 -20.69 7.22
C ARG A 421 16.31 -21.49 7.79
N ILE A 422 15.71 -22.34 6.98
CA ILE A 422 14.84 -23.44 7.41
C ILE A 422 15.75 -24.62 7.74
N LEU A 423 15.61 -25.15 8.95
CA LEU A 423 16.32 -26.32 9.42
C LEU A 423 15.61 -27.57 8.89
N THR A 424 16.38 -28.56 8.44
CA THR A 424 15.85 -29.80 7.88
C THR A 424 16.58 -30.99 8.47
N ASP A 425 15.83 -32.01 8.89
CA ASP A 425 16.36 -33.35 9.07
C ASP A 425 16.45 -34.03 7.70
N ARG A 426 17.63 -34.58 7.36
CA ARG A 426 17.92 -35.16 6.05
C ARG A 426 17.94 -36.69 6.07
N ASP A 427 18.00 -37.30 7.24
CA ASP A 427 18.32 -38.72 7.40
C ASP A 427 17.06 -39.59 7.55
N GLY A 428 15.88 -38.98 7.36
CA GLY A 428 14.59 -39.66 7.42
C GLY A 428 14.32 -40.57 6.20
N PRO A 429 13.71 -41.74 6.39
CA PRO A 429 13.40 -42.68 5.30
C PRO A 429 12.41 -42.13 4.24
N ALA A 430 11.66 -41.08 4.58
CA ALA A 430 10.76 -40.38 3.66
C ALA A 430 11.43 -39.21 2.91
N GLY A 431 12.74 -39.01 3.06
CA GLY A 431 13.46 -37.85 2.56
C GLY A 431 13.42 -36.65 3.52
N PRO A 432 13.91 -35.47 3.08
CA PRO A 432 14.09 -34.32 3.95
C PRO A 432 12.80 -33.85 4.63
N ARG A 433 12.86 -33.55 5.93
CA ARG A 433 11.74 -32.99 6.71
C ARG A 433 12.12 -31.68 7.38
N ALA A 434 11.18 -30.76 7.50
CA ALA A 434 11.35 -29.56 8.29
C ALA A 434 11.61 -29.92 9.77
N ALA A 435 12.58 -29.23 10.37
CA ALA A 435 12.96 -29.38 11.77
C ALA A 435 12.90 -28.04 12.54
N GLY A 436 12.62 -26.92 11.85
CA GLY A 436 12.47 -25.61 12.46
C GLY A 436 13.07 -24.49 11.63
N VAL A 437 13.38 -23.38 12.29
CA VAL A 437 14.03 -22.22 11.67
C VAL A 437 15.15 -21.66 12.54
N LEU A 438 16.16 -21.12 11.86
CA LEU A 438 17.22 -20.30 12.43
C LEU A 438 16.97 -18.84 12.05
N ALA A 439 16.83 -17.96 13.04
CA ALA A 439 16.61 -16.54 12.85
C ALA A 439 17.72 -15.71 13.48
N ARG A 440 18.04 -14.57 12.85
CA ARG A 440 19.08 -13.64 13.29
C ARG A 440 18.44 -12.41 13.92
N ARG A 441 18.87 -12.07 15.14
CA ARG A 441 18.50 -10.88 15.91
C ARG A 441 19.19 -9.61 15.38
N PRO A 442 18.78 -8.40 15.82
CA PRO A 442 19.41 -7.15 15.40
C PRO A 442 20.88 -7.03 15.82
N ASP A 443 21.22 -7.54 17.01
CA ASP A 443 22.59 -7.59 17.56
C ASP A 443 23.52 -8.57 16.81
N GLY A 444 22.95 -9.39 15.92
CA GLY A 444 23.66 -10.38 15.14
C GLY A 444 23.68 -11.79 15.74
N SER A 445 23.22 -11.97 16.98
CA SER A 445 23.02 -13.28 17.59
C SER A 445 21.89 -14.05 16.90
N GLU A 446 21.83 -15.35 17.13
CA GLU A 446 20.84 -16.24 16.51
C GLU A 446 19.90 -16.85 17.56
N LEU A 447 18.71 -17.20 17.10
CA LEU A 447 17.72 -17.99 17.84
C LEU A 447 17.18 -19.11 16.96
N GLU A 448 16.86 -20.23 17.59
CA GLU A 448 16.29 -21.42 16.96
C GLU A 448 14.87 -21.68 17.48
N ILE A 449 13.98 -21.99 16.55
CA ILE A 449 12.63 -22.44 16.86
C ILE A 449 12.45 -23.79 16.16
N LEU A 450 12.52 -24.86 16.94
CA LEU A 450 12.34 -26.22 16.43
C LEU A 450 10.87 -26.47 16.17
N SER A 451 10.54 -26.98 14.99
CA SER A 451 9.18 -27.25 14.60
C SER A 451 9.11 -28.24 13.43
N PRO A 452 8.20 -29.24 13.49
CA PRO A 452 7.98 -30.16 12.37
C PRO A 452 7.26 -29.52 11.18
N LEU A 453 6.65 -28.33 11.39
CA LEU A 453 5.91 -27.61 10.37
C LEU A 453 6.42 -26.16 10.25
N VAL A 454 6.86 -25.81 9.05
CA VAL A 454 7.31 -24.46 8.70
C VAL A 454 6.40 -23.91 7.61
N VAL A 455 5.67 -22.84 7.93
CA VAL A 455 4.89 -22.09 6.95
C VAL A 455 5.71 -20.89 6.48
N VAL A 456 6.05 -20.87 5.20
CA VAL A 456 6.82 -19.78 4.60
C VAL A 456 5.87 -18.72 4.06
N ALA A 457 5.94 -17.52 4.66
CA ALA A 457 5.13 -16.37 4.30
C ALA A 457 5.98 -15.07 4.20
N ALA A 458 7.22 -15.19 3.71
CA ALA A 458 8.18 -14.08 3.64
C ALA A 458 7.91 -13.10 2.48
N GLY A 459 6.92 -13.40 1.62
CA GLY A 459 6.54 -12.62 0.46
C GLY A 459 7.29 -13.02 -0.81
N ALA A 460 6.70 -12.72 -1.98
CA ALA A 460 7.18 -13.21 -3.27
C ALA A 460 8.63 -12.85 -3.61
N LEU A 461 9.16 -11.76 -3.06
CA LEU A 461 10.56 -11.37 -3.28
C LEU A 461 11.54 -12.07 -2.31
N HIS A 462 11.12 -12.44 -1.10
CA HIS A 462 12.03 -12.95 -0.06
C HIS A 462 11.92 -14.46 0.18
N THR A 463 10.80 -15.07 -0.17
CA THR A 463 10.61 -16.53 -0.09
C THR A 463 11.64 -17.30 -0.93
N PRO A 464 11.90 -16.98 -2.22
CA PRO A 464 12.87 -17.75 -3.01
C PRO A 464 14.31 -17.69 -2.46
N PRO A 465 14.87 -16.52 -2.09
CA PRO A 465 16.18 -16.47 -1.46
C PRO A 465 16.26 -17.23 -0.13
N LEU A 466 15.20 -17.22 0.69
CA LEU A 466 15.14 -18.02 1.92
C LEU A 466 15.24 -19.52 1.63
N LEU A 467 14.44 -20.02 0.69
CA LEU A 467 14.47 -21.43 0.30
C LEU A 467 15.85 -21.84 -0.24
N ARG A 468 16.49 -20.99 -1.07
CA ARG A 468 17.84 -21.24 -1.57
C ARG A 468 18.89 -21.32 -0.46
N ARG A 469 18.88 -20.41 0.51
CA ARG A 469 19.80 -20.45 1.67
C ARG A 469 19.54 -21.66 2.58
N SER A 470 18.33 -22.20 2.55
CA SER A 470 17.94 -23.39 3.31
C SER A 470 18.33 -24.70 2.63
N GLY A 471 18.90 -24.66 1.42
CA GLY A 471 19.16 -25.86 0.63
C GLY A 471 17.89 -26.48 0.04
N LEU A 472 16.77 -25.74 0.04
CA LEU A 472 15.46 -26.11 -0.50
C LEU A 472 15.17 -25.39 -1.83
N GLY A 473 16.23 -24.90 -2.49
CA GLY A 473 16.17 -24.11 -3.71
C GLY A 473 16.40 -24.90 -5.00
N GLY A 474 16.32 -26.23 -4.96
CA GLY A 474 16.75 -27.11 -6.06
C GLY A 474 15.83 -27.09 -7.29
N HIS A 475 14.56 -26.73 -7.11
CA HIS A 475 13.61 -26.72 -8.22
C HIS A 475 13.98 -25.66 -9.29
N PRO A 476 14.09 -26.01 -10.58
CA PRO A 476 14.60 -25.12 -11.63
C PRO A 476 13.71 -23.89 -11.89
N ARG A 477 12.42 -23.98 -11.53
CA ARG A 477 11.46 -22.87 -11.63
C ARG A 477 11.40 -21.97 -10.40
N LEU A 478 12.11 -22.28 -9.31
CA LEU A 478 12.06 -21.49 -8.08
C LEU A 478 12.59 -20.07 -8.30
N GLY A 479 11.76 -19.09 -7.97
CA GLY A 479 11.99 -17.68 -8.19
C GLY A 479 11.61 -17.19 -9.58
N ARG A 480 11.23 -18.05 -10.54
CA ARG A 480 10.69 -17.61 -11.85
C ARG A 480 9.19 -17.29 -11.72
N ASN A 481 8.51 -16.98 -12.82
CA ASN A 481 7.06 -16.71 -12.82
C ASN A 481 6.66 -15.49 -11.97
N LEU A 482 7.58 -14.52 -11.81
CA LEU A 482 7.26 -13.27 -11.11
C LEU A 482 6.33 -12.42 -11.98
N SER A 483 5.13 -12.16 -11.46
CA SER A 483 4.26 -11.08 -11.93
C SER A 483 4.33 -9.93 -10.92
N VAL A 484 4.22 -8.69 -11.39
CA VAL A 484 4.33 -7.50 -10.50
C VAL A 484 3.11 -6.60 -10.54
N HIS A 485 2.20 -6.80 -11.51
CA HIS A 485 1.04 -5.94 -11.75
C HIS A 485 1.48 -4.47 -11.99
N PRO A 486 2.17 -4.18 -13.12
CA PRO A 486 2.73 -2.88 -13.44
C PRO A 486 1.69 -1.76 -13.40
N ALA A 487 2.10 -0.61 -12.90
CA ALA A 487 1.28 0.56 -12.69
C ALA A 487 1.98 1.83 -13.17
N ILE A 488 1.17 2.77 -13.68
CA ILE A 488 1.57 4.12 -14.05
C ILE A 488 0.63 5.13 -13.41
N SER A 489 1.01 6.40 -13.37
CA SER A 489 0.19 7.48 -12.80
C SER A 489 0.27 8.74 -13.65
N VAL A 490 -0.84 9.47 -13.69
CA VAL A 490 -0.95 10.80 -14.33
C VAL A 490 -1.65 11.76 -13.39
N ALA A 491 -1.41 13.04 -13.59
CA ALA A 491 -2.12 14.09 -12.87
C ALA A 491 -2.82 15.03 -13.85
N GLY A 492 -4.00 15.54 -13.48
CA GLY A 492 -4.69 16.62 -14.16
C GLY A 492 -4.70 17.86 -13.28
N ARG A 493 -4.47 19.03 -13.87
CA ARG A 493 -4.50 20.33 -13.20
C ARG A 493 -5.85 21.00 -13.40
N PHE A 494 -6.37 21.57 -12.33
CA PHE A 494 -7.69 22.22 -12.30
C PHE A 494 -7.55 23.70 -11.90
N GLY A 495 -8.45 24.52 -12.42
CA GLY A 495 -8.55 25.95 -12.08
C GLY A 495 -8.95 26.22 -10.63
N HIS A 496 -9.41 25.19 -9.90
CA HIS A 496 -9.78 25.25 -8.49
C HIS A 496 -8.92 24.31 -7.63
N PRO A 497 -8.84 24.54 -6.30
CA PRO A 497 -8.21 23.59 -5.39
C PRO A 497 -8.90 22.21 -5.44
N VAL A 498 -8.08 21.16 -5.39
CA VAL A 498 -8.46 19.74 -5.33
C VAL A 498 -7.91 19.11 -4.04
N THR A 499 -6.65 19.41 -3.70
CA THR A 499 -5.91 18.89 -2.55
C THR A 499 -6.08 17.37 -2.45
N ALA A 500 -5.65 16.65 -3.50
CA ALA A 500 -6.00 15.24 -3.69
C ALA A 500 -5.62 14.31 -2.51
N TRP A 501 -4.68 14.72 -1.65
CA TRP A 501 -4.31 14.03 -0.42
C TRP A 501 -5.24 14.31 0.77
N GLN A 502 -6.41 14.91 0.56
CA GLN A 502 -7.51 14.99 1.51
C GLN A 502 -8.63 14.07 1.03
N GLY A 503 -8.96 13.07 1.86
CA GLY A 503 -9.92 12.03 1.51
C GLY A 503 -9.27 10.64 1.45
N VAL A 504 -9.89 9.76 0.67
CA VAL A 504 -9.46 8.37 0.58
C VAL A 504 -8.31 8.26 -0.43
N LEU A 505 -7.18 7.66 0.00
CA LEU A 505 -5.98 7.48 -0.82
C LEU A 505 -6.27 6.79 -2.15
N GLN A 506 -7.03 5.69 -2.15
CA GLN A 506 -7.54 5.06 -3.37
C GLN A 506 -9.06 5.02 -3.24
N SER A 507 -9.72 6.00 -3.87
CA SER A 507 -11.11 6.34 -3.57
C SER A 507 -12.11 5.68 -4.52
N VAL A 508 -11.81 5.67 -5.81
CA VAL A 508 -12.75 5.26 -6.88
C VAL A 508 -12.04 4.33 -7.85
N GLY A 509 -12.71 3.25 -8.23
CA GLY A 509 -12.30 2.34 -9.30
C GLY A 509 -13.08 2.66 -10.56
N VAL A 510 -12.39 2.76 -11.69
CA VAL A 510 -12.97 2.98 -13.02
C VAL A 510 -12.70 1.71 -13.84
N GLU A 511 -13.77 0.98 -14.10
CA GLU A 511 -13.73 -0.42 -14.56
C GLU A 511 -14.04 -0.58 -16.06
N HIS A 512 -14.21 0.52 -16.79
CA HIS A 512 -14.54 0.49 -18.22
C HIS A 512 -13.60 -0.39 -19.06
N LEU A 513 -12.31 -0.44 -18.71
CA LEU A 513 -11.28 -1.22 -19.42
C LEU A 513 -10.91 -2.53 -18.71
N ARG A 514 -11.73 -3.00 -17.77
CA ARG A 514 -11.41 -4.15 -16.93
C ARG A 514 -11.26 -5.44 -17.73
N ALA A 515 -12.09 -5.64 -18.74
CA ALA A 515 -12.03 -6.80 -19.64
C ALA A 515 -10.72 -6.85 -20.44
N ASP A 516 -10.08 -5.70 -20.69
CA ASP A 516 -8.78 -5.62 -21.36
C ASP A 516 -7.60 -5.89 -20.41
N GLY A 517 -7.89 -6.06 -19.12
CA GLY A 517 -6.91 -6.22 -18.05
C GLY A 517 -6.35 -4.89 -17.56
N ILE A 518 -7.10 -3.79 -17.66
CA ILE A 518 -6.70 -2.46 -17.18
C ILE A 518 -7.66 -2.03 -16.07
N LEU A 519 -7.13 -1.63 -14.92
CA LEU A 519 -7.90 -1.04 -13.83
C LEU A 519 -7.37 0.36 -13.54
N ILE A 520 -8.23 1.36 -13.67
CA ILE A 520 -7.92 2.76 -13.33
C ILE A 520 -8.48 3.05 -11.94
N GLU A 521 -7.73 3.79 -11.14
CA GLU A 521 -8.12 4.20 -9.80
C GLU A 521 -7.83 5.68 -9.59
N ALA A 522 -8.77 6.38 -8.96
CA ALA A 522 -8.50 7.68 -8.36
C ALA A 522 -7.60 7.47 -7.15
N THR A 523 -6.32 7.82 -7.28
CA THR A 523 -5.28 7.54 -6.29
C THR A 523 -4.50 8.79 -5.96
N ALA A 524 -4.32 9.07 -4.68
CA ALA A 524 -3.51 10.18 -4.20
C ALA A 524 -2.78 9.77 -2.94
N ALA A 525 -1.50 10.10 -2.85
CA ALA A 525 -0.73 9.96 -1.63
C ALA A 525 -0.43 11.35 -1.07
N PRO A 526 -0.04 11.45 0.22
CA PRO A 526 0.48 12.70 0.76
C PRO A 526 1.61 13.23 -0.12
N PRO A 527 1.80 14.56 -0.20
CA PRO A 527 2.89 15.15 -0.96
C PRO A 527 4.24 14.50 -0.63
N GLY A 528 5.02 14.20 -1.67
CA GLY A 528 6.30 13.48 -1.55
C GLY A 528 6.19 11.95 -1.52
N MET A 529 5.03 11.38 -1.22
CA MET A 529 4.79 9.92 -1.24
C MET A 529 4.00 9.46 -2.47
N SER A 530 3.75 10.37 -3.41
CA SER A 530 3.06 10.08 -4.65
C SER A 530 3.95 9.30 -5.62
N SER A 531 3.34 8.35 -6.35
CA SER A 531 3.97 7.69 -7.50
C SER A 531 4.07 8.60 -8.72
N PHE A 532 3.33 9.72 -8.73
CA PHE A 532 3.45 10.76 -9.74
C PHE A 532 4.68 11.63 -9.47
N VAL A 533 5.57 11.75 -10.45
CA VAL A 533 6.76 12.60 -10.39
C VAL A 533 6.50 13.87 -11.19
N PRO A 534 6.49 15.06 -10.55
CA PRO A 534 6.30 16.31 -11.27
C PRO A 534 7.42 16.57 -12.29
N PRO A 535 7.09 17.22 -13.43
CA PRO A 535 8.07 17.57 -14.43
C PRO A 535 9.03 18.67 -13.96
N GLY A 536 10.12 18.84 -14.72
CA GLY A 536 11.07 19.93 -14.50
C GLY A 536 12.07 19.72 -13.37
N THR A 537 12.91 20.74 -13.19
CA THR A 537 13.87 20.95 -12.10
C THR A 537 13.88 22.44 -11.75
N GLY A 538 14.46 22.83 -10.62
CA GLY A 538 14.64 24.25 -10.29
C GLY A 538 13.29 24.96 -10.09
N ARG A 539 13.12 26.13 -10.70
CA ARG A 539 11.90 26.95 -10.54
C ARG A 539 10.65 26.26 -11.08
N GLU A 540 10.76 25.51 -12.19
CA GLU A 540 9.62 24.76 -12.73
C GLU A 540 9.15 23.70 -11.73
N LEU A 541 10.06 22.91 -11.18
CA LEU A 541 9.72 21.89 -10.18
C LEU A 541 9.17 22.53 -8.90
N ARG A 542 9.72 23.66 -8.47
CA ARG A 542 9.22 24.43 -7.32
C ARG A 542 7.78 24.86 -7.56
N GLN A 543 7.48 25.43 -8.73
CA GLN A 543 6.14 25.84 -9.12
C GLN A 543 5.17 24.65 -9.13
N GLU A 544 5.60 23.50 -9.65
CA GLU A 544 4.78 22.28 -9.62
C GLU A 544 4.46 21.84 -8.20
N LEU A 545 5.46 21.83 -7.31
CA LEU A 545 5.29 21.52 -5.90
C LEU A 545 4.36 22.52 -5.20
N GLU A 546 4.48 23.81 -5.56
CA GLU A 546 3.63 24.89 -5.05
C GLU A 546 2.18 24.78 -5.48
N GLN A 547 1.93 24.23 -6.67
CA GLN A 547 0.60 24.08 -7.24
C GLN A 547 0.05 22.64 -7.16
N THR A 548 0.64 21.79 -6.31
CA THR A 548 0.18 20.40 -6.10
C THR A 548 -1.27 20.32 -5.61
N GLU A 549 -1.75 21.34 -4.89
CA GLU A 549 -3.11 21.39 -4.36
C GLU A 549 -4.17 21.51 -5.47
N ARG A 550 -3.77 21.77 -6.71
CA ARG A 550 -4.67 21.85 -7.87
C ARG A 550 -4.66 20.60 -8.73
N LEU A 551 -3.99 19.55 -8.26
CA LEU A 551 -3.84 18.30 -9.00
C LEU A 551 -4.84 17.24 -8.52
N ALA A 552 -5.50 16.59 -9.47
CA ALA A 552 -6.14 15.29 -9.29
C ALA A 552 -5.24 14.22 -9.90
N THR A 553 -5.10 13.07 -9.25
CA THR A 553 -4.18 12.01 -9.67
C THR A 553 -4.94 10.71 -9.91
N LEU A 554 -4.64 10.08 -11.05
CA LEU A 554 -5.12 8.77 -11.43
C LEU A 554 -3.94 7.81 -11.53
N GLY A 555 -4.16 6.58 -11.12
CA GLY A 555 -3.25 5.46 -11.33
C GLY A 555 -3.94 4.40 -12.15
N ALA A 556 -3.18 3.68 -12.97
CA ALA A 556 -3.70 2.54 -13.67
C ALA A 556 -2.74 1.37 -13.57
N MET A 557 -3.30 0.19 -13.32
CA MET A 557 -2.59 -1.08 -13.26
C MET A 557 -3.02 -1.98 -14.41
N ILE A 558 -2.11 -2.83 -14.87
CA ILE A 558 -2.37 -3.77 -15.96
C ILE A 558 -2.07 -5.22 -15.54
N ALA A 559 -2.98 -6.13 -15.93
CA ALA A 559 -2.84 -7.56 -15.72
C ALA A 559 -1.68 -8.11 -16.57
N ASP A 560 -0.50 -8.25 -15.97
CA ASP A 560 0.72 -8.69 -16.64
C ASP A 560 0.79 -10.20 -16.81
N ARG A 561 1.51 -10.62 -17.85
CA ARG A 561 1.99 -12.00 -17.94
C ARG A 561 3.23 -12.16 -17.07
N PRO A 562 3.39 -13.30 -16.38
CA PRO A 562 4.60 -13.58 -15.62
C PRO A 562 5.84 -13.59 -16.54
N SER A 563 6.70 -12.58 -16.41
CA SER A 563 7.95 -12.45 -17.18
C SER A 563 9.18 -12.28 -16.28
N GLY A 564 8.98 -12.05 -14.99
CA GLY A 564 10.06 -11.78 -14.07
C GLY A 564 10.65 -13.02 -13.39
N ARG A 565 11.73 -12.78 -12.66
CA ARG A 565 12.32 -13.74 -11.73
C ARG A 565 13.03 -13.05 -10.56
N VAL A 566 13.13 -13.72 -9.42
CA VAL A 566 13.91 -13.30 -8.26
C VAL A 566 15.20 -14.10 -8.20
N LEU A 567 16.33 -13.41 -8.29
CA LEU A 567 17.67 -13.97 -8.15
C LEU A 567 18.25 -13.69 -6.76
N GLY A 568 19.45 -14.23 -6.52
CA GLY A 568 20.19 -14.01 -5.28
C GLY A 568 19.86 -15.03 -4.19
N ARG A 569 20.83 -15.19 -3.27
CA ARG A 569 20.73 -15.99 -2.05
C ARG A 569 20.67 -15.09 -0.81
N GLY A 570 21.59 -14.15 -0.64
CA GLY A 570 21.66 -13.27 0.53
C GLY A 570 20.68 -12.09 0.50
N ARG A 571 20.54 -11.44 -0.66
CA ARG A 571 19.58 -10.36 -0.92
C ARG A 571 18.75 -10.70 -2.16
N PRO A 572 17.46 -10.37 -2.19
CA PRO A 572 16.66 -10.56 -3.39
C PRO A 572 17.15 -9.62 -4.50
N LEU A 573 17.27 -10.15 -5.71
CA LEU A 573 17.51 -9.37 -6.92
C LEU A 573 16.36 -9.65 -7.90
N PRO A 574 15.26 -8.89 -7.85
CA PRO A 574 14.19 -9.02 -8.82
C PRO A 574 14.65 -8.55 -10.20
N ARG A 575 14.35 -9.37 -11.20
CA ARG A 575 14.47 -9.06 -12.63
C ARG A 575 13.08 -9.11 -13.24
N TYR A 576 12.72 -8.10 -14.01
CA TYR A 576 11.41 -8.02 -14.64
C TYR A 576 11.51 -7.25 -15.94
N ASP A 577 11.13 -7.90 -17.04
CA ASP A 577 11.05 -7.26 -18.35
C ASP A 577 9.59 -7.22 -18.77
N LEU A 578 9.09 -6.03 -19.10
CA LEU A 578 7.69 -5.86 -19.48
C LEU A 578 7.44 -6.59 -20.81
N ALA A 579 6.46 -7.49 -20.83
CA ALA A 579 6.10 -8.19 -22.06
C ALA A 579 5.58 -7.20 -23.12
N ALA A 580 5.88 -7.45 -24.40
CA ALA A 580 5.46 -6.56 -25.49
C ALA A 580 3.94 -6.32 -25.54
N ARG A 581 3.14 -7.36 -25.24
CA ARG A 581 1.68 -7.25 -25.12
C ARG A 581 1.25 -6.26 -24.03
N ASP A 582 1.99 -6.23 -22.92
CA ASP A 582 1.65 -5.45 -21.73
C ASP A 582 2.08 -3.99 -21.86
N ALA A 583 3.10 -3.71 -22.67
CA ALA A 583 3.49 -2.34 -23.04
C ALA A 583 2.35 -1.56 -23.71
N GLY A 584 1.60 -2.19 -24.62
CA GLY A 584 0.44 -1.57 -25.26
C GLY A 584 -0.69 -1.23 -24.28
N ARG A 585 -0.89 -2.06 -23.25
CA ARG A 585 -1.90 -1.83 -22.21
C ARG A 585 -1.56 -0.63 -21.34
N LEU A 586 -0.29 -0.42 -20.98
CA LEU A 586 0.13 0.78 -20.24
C LEU A 586 -0.15 2.05 -21.04
N LEU A 587 0.18 2.07 -22.33
CA LEU A 587 -0.09 3.22 -23.20
C LEU A 587 -1.59 3.48 -23.39
N ARG A 588 -2.41 2.42 -23.45
CA ARG A 588 -3.87 2.55 -23.49
C ARG A 588 -4.43 3.09 -22.17
N ALA A 589 -3.91 2.61 -21.04
CA ALA A 589 -4.28 3.09 -19.72
C ALA A 589 -3.94 4.58 -19.54
N GLN A 590 -2.76 4.99 -20.01
CA GLN A 590 -2.31 6.38 -20.03
C GLN A 590 -3.27 7.30 -20.80
N ARG A 591 -3.66 6.90 -22.02
CA ARG A 591 -4.67 7.63 -22.83
C ARG A 591 -6.00 7.73 -22.11
N ALA A 592 -6.47 6.62 -21.55
CA ALA A 592 -7.75 6.55 -20.86
C ALA A 592 -7.80 7.46 -19.62
N MET A 593 -6.75 7.47 -18.79
CA MET A 593 -6.67 8.35 -17.64
C MET A 593 -6.66 9.83 -18.04
N GLY A 594 -5.91 10.21 -19.09
CA GLY A 594 -5.91 11.59 -19.56
C GLY A 594 -7.25 12.04 -20.12
N ARG A 595 -7.96 11.18 -20.88
CA ARG A 595 -9.33 11.44 -21.33
C ARG A 595 -10.29 11.62 -20.15
N LEU A 596 -10.16 10.78 -19.12
CA LEU A 596 -10.96 10.89 -17.90
C LEU A 596 -10.74 12.24 -17.19
N LEU A 597 -9.47 12.68 -17.09
CA LEU A 597 -9.14 13.96 -16.47
C LEU A 597 -9.68 15.16 -17.26
N PHE A 598 -9.56 15.16 -18.59
CA PHE A 598 -10.15 16.21 -19.41
C PHE A 598 -11.68 16.24 -19.30
N ALA A 599 -12.33 15.08 -19.32
CA ALA A 599 -13.77 14.98 -19.11
C ALA A 599 -14.21 15.43 -17.70
N ALA A 600 -13.33 15.30 -16.70
CA ALA A 600 -13.56 15.83 -15.36
C ALA A 600 -13.36 17.36 -15.26
N GLY A 601 -12.84 18.03 -16.30
CA GLY A 601 -12.60 19.47 -16.32
C GLY A 601 -11.14 19.91 -16.09
N ALA A 602 -10.16 19.03 -16.28
CA ALA A 602 -8.75 19.41 -16.20
C ALA A 602 -8.36 20.39 -17.32
N GLU A 603 -7.63 21.45 -16.99
CA GLU A 603 -7.09 22.44 -17.93
C GLU A 603 -5.83 21.93 -18.64
N GLU A 604 -5.06 21.09 -17.95
CA GLU A 604 -3.93 20.36 -18.51
C GLU A 604 -3.74 19.00 -17.83
N VAL A 605 -3.16 18.05 -18.55
CA VAL A 605 -2.73 16.74 -18.05
C VAL A 605 -1.21 16.72 -18.01
N LEU A 606 -0.66 16.41 -16.84
CA LEU A 606 0.74 16.08 -16.65
C LEU A 606 0.96 14.63 -17.10
N THR A 607 1.60 14.47 -18.25
CA THR A 607 1.64 13.21 -19.01
C THR A 607 2.57 12.18 -18.41
N GLY A 608 3.44 12.54 -17.46
CA GLY A 608 4.49 11.65 -16.95
C GLY A 608 5.54 11.24 -18.00
N VAL A 609 5.51 11.85 -19.20
CA VAL A 609 6.50 11.67 -20.27
C VAL A 609 7.50 12.83 -20.21
N PRO A 610 8.77 12.61 -19.88
CA PRO A 610 9.73 13.69 -19.65
C PRO A 610 9.89 14.68 -20.81
N ARG A 611 9.83 14.20 -22.07
CA ARG A 611 10.00 15.03 -23.27
C ARG A 611 8.78 15.88 -23.65
N ALA A 612 7.61 15.52 -23.13
CA ALA A 612 6.37 16.21 -23.43
C ALA A 612 5.50 16.18 -22.17
N PRO A 613 5.92 16.90 -21.12
CA PRO A 613 5.40 16.71 -19.76
C PRO A 613 3.94 17.15 -19.59
N ARG A 614 3.39 17.90 -20.54
CA ARG A 614 2.07 18.53 -20.45
C ARG A 614 1.31 18.35 -21.76
N ALA A 615 0.00 18.15 -21.64
CA ALA A 615 -0.96 18.24 -22.74
C ALA A 615 -2.15 19.08 -22.27
N ARG A 616 -2.59 20.06 -23.06
CA ARG A 616 -3.74 20.93 -22.75
C ARG A 616 -5.02 20.50 -23.43
N THR A 617 -4.92 19.60 -24.39
CA THR A 617 -6.09 19.04 -25.08
C THR A 617 -5.95 17.53 -25.24
N PRO A 618 -7.08 16.79 -25.40
CA PRO A 618 -7.04 15.37 -25.74
C PRO A 618 -6.22 15.09 -27.01
N ALA A 619 -6.33 15.93 -28.04
CA ALA A 619 -5.57 15.76 -29.28
C ALA A 619 -4.05 15.92 -29.07
N GLN A 620 -3.64 16.88 -28.24
CA GLN A 620 -2.22 17.02 -27.87
C GLN A 620 -1.72 15.81 -27.07
N LEU A 621 -2.53 15.28 -26.16
CA LEU A 621 -2.18 14.09 -25.40
C LEU A 621 -1.96 12.88 -26.32
N GLU A 622 -2.85 12.66 -27.30
CA GLU A 622 -2.70 11.59 -28.28
C GLU A 622 -1.41 11.76 -29.10
N ALA A 623 -1.15 12.97 -29.62
CA ALA A 623 0.07 13.26 -30.38
C ALA A 623 1.35 12.98 -29.56
N VAL A 624 1.36 13.27 -28.26
CA VAL A 624 2.47 12.91 -27.37
C VAL A 624 2.61 11.40 -27.27
N LEU A 625 1.53 10.68 -26.98
CA LEU A 625 1.55 9.24 -26.69
C LEU A 625 1.80 8.38 -27.94
N ASP A 626 1.62 8.92 -29.14
CA ASP A 626 1.99 8.26 -30.40
C ASP A 626 3.51 8.21 -30.64
N THR A 627 4.27 9.10 -29.99
CA THR A 627 5.75 9.12 -30.06
C THR A 627 6.43 8.34 -28.93
N VAL A 628 5.64 7.76 -28.01
CA VAL A 628 6.11 7.20 -26.75
C VAL A 628 5.95 5.68 -26.72
N SER A 629 6.91 4.99 -26.11
CA SER A 629 6.82 3.57 -25.79
C SER A 629 6.90 3.37 -24.28
N ALA A 630 6.55 2.18 -23.78
CA ALA A 630 6.55 1.88 -22.35
C ALA A 630 7.89 2.12 -21.64
N ARG A 631 9.03 2.12 -22.38
CA ARG A 631 10.36 2.43 -21.82
C ARG A 631 10.51 3.88 -21.34
N HIS A 632 9.68 4.80 -21.83
CA HIS A 632 9.71 6.21 -21.41
C HIS A 632 8.74 6.49 -20.24
N LEU A 633 8.00 5.47 -19.78
CA LEU A 633 7.05 5.62 -18.69
C LEU A 633 7.74 5.33 -17.34
N HIS A 634 7.37 6.10 -16.32
CA HIS A 634 7.70 5.77 -14.94
C HIS A 634 6.77 4.65 -14.47
N VAL A 635 7.32 3.44 -14.34
CA VAL A 635 6.55 2.26 -13.93
C VAL A 635 6.85 1.92 -12.48
N SER A 636 5.78 1.72 -11.72
CA SER A 636 5.81 1.18 -10.36
C SER A 636 4.99 -0.10 -10.30
N ALA A 637 5.14 -0.89 -9.24
CA ALA A 637 4.29 -2.03 -8.99
C ALA A 637 4.25 -2.33 -7.49
N PHE A 638 3.16 -2.97 -7.07
CA PHE A 638 2.89 -3.18 -5.64
C PHE A 638 2.54 -4.64 -5.33
N HIS A 639 2.46 -5.50 -6.35
CA HIS A 639 1.82 -6.81 -6.27
C HIS A 639 2.72 -7.97 -6.77
N PRO A 640 3.96 -8.11 -6.25
CA PRO A 640 4.82 -9.23 -6.63
C PRO A 640 4.18 -10.58 -6.22
N THR A 641 4.05 -11.50 -7.18
CA THR A 641 3.42 -12.81 -6.99
C THR A 641 4.12 -13.91 -7.83
N GLY A 642 3.85 -15.18 -7.50
CA GLY A 642 4.12 -16.34 -8.35
C GLY A 642 5.52 -16.96 -8.32
N THR A 643 6.41 -16.52 -7.44
CA THR A 643 7.81 -16.94 -7.41
C THR A 643 8.07 -18.34 -6.84
N VAL A 644 7.08 -18.97 -6.24
CA VAL A 644 7.07 -20.38 -5.80
C VAL A 644 5.69 -20.96 -6.14
N ALA A 645 5.32 -20.83 -7.42
CA ALA A 645 4.00 -21.18 -7.92
C ALA A 645 3.61 -22.62 -7.56
N ALA A 646 2.38 -22.78 -7.10
CA ALA A 646 1.74 -24.07 -6.87
C ALA A 646 1.05 -24.57 -8.15
N GLY A 647 1.02 -25.88 -8.33
CA GLY A 647 0.29 -26.50 -9.42
C GLY A 647 0.56 -27.99 -9.57
N ALA A 648 -0.22 -28.65 -10.43
CA ALA A 648 -0.19 -30.10 -10.62
C ALA A 648 1.14 -30.58 -11.22
N ASP A 649 1.67 -29.85 -12.19
CA ASP A 649 2.87 -30.24 -12.93
C ASP A 649 4.16 -30.02 -12.09
N PRO A 650 4.89 -31.09 -11.72
CA PRO A 650 6.09 -31.02 -10.92
C PRO A 650 7.31 -30.46 -11.65
N GLU A 651 7.29 -30.31 -12.98
CA GLU A 651 8.37 -29.66 -13.74
C GLU A 651 8.23 -28.14 -13.73
N TRP A 652 6.98 -27.65 -13.70
CA TRP A 652 6.67 -26.24 -13.79
C TRP A 652 6.46 -25.56 -12.43
N SER A 653 5.99 -26.30 -11.44
CA SER A 653 5.52 -25.77 -10.15
C SER A 653 6.38 -26.24 -8.98
N PRO A 654 7.19 -25.34 -8.36
CA PRO A 654 7.98 -25.66 -7.17
C PRO A 654 7.16 -26.15 -5.97
N ALA A 655 5.88 -25.76 -5.88
CA ALA A 655 4.95 -26.25 -4.88
C ALA A 655 3.89 -27.18 -5.52
N ASP A 656 3.37 -28.12 -4.74
CA ASP A 656 2.28 -29.02 -5.15
C ASP A 656 0.93 -28.26 -5.23
N PRO A 657 -0.14 -28.88 -5.77
CA PRO A 657 -1.48 -28.28 -5.87
C PRO A 657 -2.06 -27.74 -4.57
N GLU A 658 -1.62 -28.26 -3.43
CA GLU A 658 -2.06 -27.87 -2.10
C GLU A 658 -1.14 -26.85 -1.42
N GLY A 659 -0.09 -26.40 -2.10
CA GLY A 659 0.85 -25.39 -1.58
C GLY A 659 1.98 -25.94 -0.72
N ARG A 660 2.25 -27.26 -0.74
CA ARG A 660 3.44 -27.85 -0.09
C ARG A 660 4.65 -27.69 -0.98
N LEU A 661 5.79 -27.33 -0.40
CA LEU A 661 7.04 -27.25 -1.15
C LEU A 661 7.49 -28.65 -1.59
N ARG A 662 7.80 -28.84 -2.88
CA ARG A 662 8.28 -30.13 -3.38
C ARG A 662 9.69 -30.43 -2.89
N GLY A 663 9.98 -31.69 -2.60
CA GLY A 663 11.30 -32.17 -2.18
C GLY A 663 11.59 -32.03 -0.68
N VAL A 664 10.61 -31.62 0.14
CA VAL A 664 10.73 -31.59 1.60
C VAL A 664 9.35 -31.73 2.26
N HIS A 665 9.25 -32.52 3.32
CA HIS A 665 8.03 -32.61 4.13
C HIS A 665 7.98 -31.50 5.18
N GLY A 666 6.77 -31.06 5.52
CA GLY A 666 6.56 -30.07 6.59
C GLY A 666 6.90 -28.63 6.20
N VAL A 667 7.03 -28.31 4.91
CA VAL A 667 7.18 -26.91 4.45
C VAL A 667 5.99 -26.52 3.57
N LEU A 668 5.25 -25.50 4.00
CA LEU A 668 4.12 -24.92 3.26
C LEU A 668 4.47 -23.52 2.73
N ILE A 669 3.91 -23.15 1.59
CA ILE A 669 4.01 -21.81 1.02
C ILE A 669 2.65 -21.12 1.16
N ALA A 670 2.61 -20.03 1.93
CA ALA A 670 1.37 -19.33 2.27
C ALA A 670 1.51 -17.81 2.09
N ASP A 671 2.19 -17.36 1.04
CA ASP A 671 2.24 -15.95 0.63
C ASP A 671 1.99 -15.79 -0.88
N GLY A 672 2.09 -14.57 -1.40
CA GLY A 672 1.87 -14.30 -2.82
C GLY A 672 2.78 -15.05 -3.80
N SER A 673 3.86 -15.68 -3.35
CA SER A 673 4.68 -16.56 -4.19
C SER A 673 3.94 -17.81 -4.64
N VAL A 674 2.94 -18.29 -3.88
CA VAL A 674 2.20 -19.54 -4.18
C VAL A 674 1.25 -19.41 -5.37
N LEU A 675 0.81 -18.19 -5.66
CA LEU A 675 -0.21 -17.95 -6.70
C LEU A 675 0.34 -18.35 -8.09
N PRO A 676 -0.38 -19.17 -8.88
CA PRO A 676 0.15 -19.66 -10.16
C PRO A 676 0.34 -18.57 -11.22
N SER A 677 -0.48 -17.51 -11.18
CA SER A 677 -0.43 -16.38 -12.11
C SER A 677 -0.84 -15.08 -11.42
N CYS A 678 -0.64 -13.94 -12.10
CA CYS A 678 -1.21 -12.65 -11.69
C CYS A 678 -2.74 -12.79 -11.39
N PRO A 679 -3.24 -12.29 -10.25
CA PRO A 679 -4.66 -12.29 -9.93
C PRO A 679 -5.45 -11.22 -10.69
N GLU A 680 -4.76 -10.37 -11.46
CA GLU A 680 -5.30 -9.27 -12.27
C GLU A 680 -5.91 -8.12 -11.44
N VAL A 681 -6.05 -8.28 -10.12
CA VAL A 681 -6.54 -7.28 -9.15
C VAL A 681 -5.52 -7.11 -8.01
N ASN A 682 -5.79 -6.22 -7.04
CA ASN A 682 -4.99 -6.14 -5.81
C ASN A 682 -4.98 -7.51 -5.11
N PRO A 683 -3.81 -8.09 -4.82
CA PRO A 683 -3.70 -9.51 -4.50
C PRO A 683 -3.97 -9.83 -3.03
N GLN A 684 -4.22 -8.85 -2.15
CA GLN A 684 -4.33 -9.13 -0.71
C GLN A 684 -5.40 -10.20 -0.41
N LEU A 685 -6.61 -10.06 -0.97
CA LEU A 685 -7.67 -11.04 -0.77
C LEU A 685 -7.28 -12.40 -1.33
N SER A 686 -6.68 -12.44 -2.52
CA SER A 686 -6.22 -13.67 -3.17
C SER A 686 -5.15 -14.39 -2.35
N ILE A 687 -4.17 -13.66 -1.82
CA ILE A 687 -3.09 -14.20 -0.99
C ILE A 687 -3.64 -14.78 0.30
N MET A 688 -4.54 -14.03 0.96
CA MET A 688 -5.14 -14.46 2.22
C MET A 688 -6.05 -15.68 2.04
N ALA A 689 -6.85 -15.72 0.96
CA ALA A 689 -7.71 -16.85 0.64
C ALA A 689 -6.89 -18.10 0.27
N ALA A 690 -5.81 -17.94 -0.51
CA ALA A 690 -4.89 -19.04 -0.81
C ALA A 690 -4.20 -19.57 0.45
N ALA A 691 -3.69 -18.69 1.32
CA ALA A 691 -3.06 -19.09 2.58
C ALA A 691 -4.02 -19.84 3.52
N LEU A 692 -5.27 -19.39 3.58
CA LEU A 692 -6.34 -20.05 4.32
C LEU A 692 -6.63 -21.46 3.77
N ALA A 693 -6.75 -21.59 2.44
CA ALA A 693 -7.00 -22.87 1.80
C ALA A 693 -5.85 -23.86 2.00
N VAL A 694 -4.60 -23.42 1.80
CA VAL A 694 -3.38 -24.21 2.00
C VAL A 694 -3.30 -24.75 3.43
N THR A 695 -3.53 -23.89 4.43
CA THR A 695 -3.43 -24.30 5.84
C THR A 695 -4.61 -25.15 6.32
N ARG A 696 -5.84 -24.90 5.85
CA ARG A 696 -6.99 -25.75 6.17
C ARG A 696 -6.84 -27.17 5.66
N ARG A 697 -6.37 -27.33 4.41
CA ARG A 697 -6.11 -28.65 3.81
C ARG A 697 -5.08 -29.48 4.60
N LEU A 698 -4.19 -28.82 5.34
CA LEU A 698 -3.30 -29.50 6.29
C LEU A 698 -4.09 -29.98 7.50
N VAL A 699 -4.83 -29.09 8.17
CA VAL A 699 -5.56 -29.39 9.41
C VAL A 699 -6.60 -30.50 9.20
N THR A 700 -7.39 -30.44 8.13
CA THR A 700 -8.44 -31.44 7.82
C THR A 700 -7.88 -32.84 7.51
N ARG A 701 -6.58 -32.98 7.24
CA ARG A 701 -5.94 -34.29 7.03
C ARG A 701 -5.27 -34.84 8.30
N ALA A 702 -5.10 -33.99 9.32
CA ALA A 702 -4.39 -34.33 10.56
C ALA A 702 -5.34 -34.70 11.71
N GLY A 703 -6.60 -34.25 11.65
CA GLY A 703 -7.71 -34.78 12.45
C GLY A 703 -8.52 -35.77 11.62
#